data_AF-A0A7C9LLW3-F1
#
_entry.id   AF-A0A7C9LLW3-F1
#
_cell.length_a   1.000
_cell.length_b   1.000
_cell.length_c   1.000
_cell.angle_alpha   90.00
_cell.angle_beta   90.00
_cell.angle_gamma   90.00
#
_symmetry.space_group_name_H-M   'P 1'
#
loop_
_entity.id
_entity.type
_entity.pdbx_description
1 polymer ?
#
loop_
_entity_poly.entity_id
_entity_poly.type
_entity_poly.pdbx_seq_one_letter_code
_entity_poly.pdbx_strand_id
1 'polypeptide(L)'
;MPEPRNPRPHFVLPETFVSTEPYQAVNAFGRSGLIPPRYRPAHAAELRGDLEVLEHLFPVASEQQRAAGWQEGLGLRVVFSSFPDVQLAIDSLDLKSAGIELLNVRESEGVTLATVWIPEGQLELFERKITAYLAAPGAAATVQDNRKLLDAIREIRAAAIEDLWTDEAPIPADDRVATFEAWFSTPVIPLVATGRNALRLTATERIERFRAVAEQVELRVSQRALQFPERAVLQVRGTIAQFKDSANLLGQLAELRLAPEPAEFFMELNPEQQRDWVDELIPRTQFAQPNEDVPYVCVLDTGCTQGHPLIAASLSADDVHTVDADWGAGDEDGHGTAQSGLALWGDLSIALSGVDRIRIAHRLESVKLLPDEGANDEEHFGPLTAEAVSRPEIHAPHRRRLFSMAVTSDTHVMTGRPTAWSAEVDALASDWSGNGEAPRLMILSGGNVVGIKPGGYFATNSGSPIEDPANAWNAVTVGAITAKVDITEPYADAYDPVAPSGGLSPYSSTSFTWDREAPFKPDVVFEGGNMGDDGMLCSQMDSLSLLTTHHRPINRQFATTWATSAATALASRFAAQVMAEYPALWPETVRALMVHSAQWTPALQAQFPGGRDNIERRLRHCGWGEPDLASALHSGSDSLTLIAQAELQPYGRRRPRASITAHDMRLHRLPWPRDALQALLETDVELRVSLSYFIEPNPGQRGRSDRFRYASHGLRFAVQRPAETVGQFQRRINALAREDDEAFERFEGADPRWLLGPRKRFRGSLHHDRLTCSAPELASREHIAVFPVGGWWKSREALQRFERTARYSLVVSIHAPQLPTEVDLYVGVEQALQVAVPIEIPV
;
A
#
# COMPACT_ATOMS: atom_id res chain seq x y z
N MET A 1 2.53 -0.42 4.09
CA MET A 1 3.62 -0.50 5.09
C MET A 1 4.12 -1.94 5.05
N PRO A 2 4.90 -2.49 6.00
CA PRO A 2 4.54 -3.82 6.50
C PRO A 2 3.06 -3.83 6.91
N GLU A 3 2.38 -4.97 6.89
CA GLU A 3 0.98 -5.02 7.34
C GLU A 3 0.85 -4.55 8.81
N PRO A 4 -0.25 -3.85 9.18
CA PRO A 4 -0.45 -3.40 10.54
C PRO A 4 -0.55 -4.59 11.51
N ARG A 5 0.28 -4.62 12.56
CA ARG A 5 0.30 -5.71 13.55
C ARG A 5 -1.06 -5.79 14.25
N ASN A 6 -1.72 -6.95 14.24
CA ASN A 6 -3.11 -7.12 14.68
C ASN A 6 -4.08 -6.18 13.93
N PRO A 7 -4.43 -6.47 12.66
CA PRO A 7 -5.26 -5.60 11.83
C PRO A 7 -6.65 -5.38 12.42
N ARG A 8 -7.08 -4.11 12.46
CA ARG A 8 -8.34 -3.61 13.04
C ARG A 8 -8.89 -2.43 12.23
N PRO A 9 -10.20 -2.12 12.27
CA PRO A 9 -10.75 -1.00 11.51
C PRO A 9 -10.15 0.37 11.87
N HIS A 10 -10.16 1.32 10.93
CA HIS A 10 -9.72 2.70 11.18
C HIS A 10 -10.68 3.44 12.13
N PHE A 11 -10.14 4.35 12.96
CA PHE A 11 -10.97 5.19 13.82
C PHE A 11 -11.50 6.41 13.07
N VAL A 12 -12.82 6.48 12.88
CA VAL A 12 -13.48 7.75 12.51
C VAL A 12 -13.62 8.60 13.77
N LEU A 13 -12.98 9.77 13.79
CA LEU A 13 -13.03 10.73 14.88
C LEU A 13 -14.44 11.35 14.99
N PRO A 14 -15.13 11.23 16.13
CA PRO A 14 -16.40 11.90 16.35
C PRO A 14 -16.26 13.43 16.33
N GLU A 15 -17.31 14.14 15.91
CA GLU A 15 -17.36 15.61 15.89
C GLU A 15 -17.11 16.23 17.28
N THR A 16 -17.27 15.49 18.38
CA THR A 16 -16.89 15.92 19.74
C THR A 16 -15.38 16.15 19.93
N PHE A 17 -14.54 15.63 19.02
CA PHE A 17 -13.11 15.91 18.96
C PHE A 17 -12.74 17.10 18.06
N VAL A 18 -13.73 17.75 17.42
CA VAL A 18 -13.54 18.88 16.52
C VAL A 18 -14.19 20.14 17.12
N SER A 19 -13.41 21.20 17.37
CA SER A 19 -13.98 22.52 17.71
C SER A 19 -13.96 23.47 16.52
N THR A 20 -15.06 24.20 16.33
CA THR A 20 -15.19 25.28 15.34
C THR A 20 -14.91 26.60 16.03
N GLU A 21 -13.73 27.18 15.79
CA GLU A 21 -13.24 28.32 16.58
C GLU A 21 -13.36 29.65 15.82
N PRO A 22 -14.24 30.59 16.23
CA PRO A 22 -14.32 31.92 15.65
C PRO A 22 -13.15 32.83 16.11
N TYR A 23 -11.93 32.51 15.67
CA TYR A 23 -10.70 33.32 15.73
C TYR A 23 -10.57 34.19 17.02
N GLN A 24 -10.07 33.60 18.11
CA GLN A 24 -9.65 34.29 19.35
C GLN A 24 -8.52 33.50 20.09
N ALA A 25 -8.21 33.72 21.39
CA ALA A 25 -6.95 33.22 22.01
C ALA A 25 -6.82 33.13 23.57
N VAL A 26 -5.87 32.27 24.04
CA VAL A 26 -4.97 32.33 25.26
C VAL A 26 -5.14 31.32 26.45
N ASN A 27 -4.22 30.30 26.55
CA ASN A 27 -3.55 29.58 27.71
C ASN A 27 -4.33 28.82 28.87
N ALA A 28 -3.85 27.75 29.61
CA ALA A 28 -2.82 26.66 29.49
C ALA A 28 -2.74 25.58 30.69
N PHE A 29 -2.10 24.37 30.49
CA PHE A 29 -1.64 23.24 31.42
C PHE A 29 -2.61 22.04 31.79
N GLY A 30 -2.31 20.80 32.32
CA GLY A 30 -1.14 20.07 32.98
C GLY A 30 -1.12 18.46 32.89
N ARG A 31 -0.57 17.62 33.83
CA ARG A 31 -0.20 16.13 33.61
C ARG A 31 -0.10 15.03 34.78
N SER A 32 -0.32 13.71 34.43
CA SER A 32 0.25 12.32 34.84
C SER A 32 0.22 11.71 36.30
N GLY A 33 0.36 10.38 36.66
CA GLY A 33 0.38 8.99 36.05
C GLY A 33 1.22 7.85 36.81
N LEU A 34 0.88 6.51 36.87
CA LEU A 34 1.74 5.23 37.13
C LEU A 34 1.11 3.89 37.75
N ILE A 35 1.62 2.64 37.49
CA ILE A 35 1.16 1.22 37.96
C ILE A 35 2.29 0.07 38.02
N PRO A 36 2.18 -1.15 38.73
CA PRO A 36 3.23 -2.24 38.95
C PRO A 36 2.93 -3.82 38.71
N PRO A 37 3.84 -4.85 38.98
CA PRO A 37 3.89 -6.26 38.39
C PRO A 37 3.86 -7.60 39.29
N ARG A 38 4.23 -8.83 38.78
CA ARG A 38 4.10 -10.23 39.41
C ARG A 38 5.28 -11.31 39.30
N TYR A 39 5.02 -12.66 39.33
CA TYR A 39 5.80 -13.80 39.98
C TYR A 39 6.38 -14.94 39.05
N ARG A 40 7.12 -15.98 39.55
CA ARG A 40 7.95 -16.93 38.70
C ARG A 40 8.07 -18.47 38.92
N PRO A 41 8.32 -19.07 40.11
CA PRO A 41 9.16 -20.30 40.19
C PRO A 41 8.72 -21.63 39.56
N ALA A 42 7.45 -21.82 39.17
CA ALA A 42 6.98 -23.12 38.66
C ALA A 42 7.49 -23.43 37.24
N HIS A 43 7.57 -22.40 36.42
CA HIS A 43 7.74 -22.50 34.97
C HIS A 43 9.10 -23.12 34.54
N ALA A 44 10.15 -22.86 35.33
CA ALA A 44 11.50 -23.36 35.07
C ALA A 44 11.65 -24.89 35.07
N ALA A 45 10.66 -25.62 35.60
CA ALA A 45 10.70 -27.08 35.69
C ALA A 45 10.28 -27.78 34.39
N GLU A 46 9.41 -27.15 33.61
CA GLU A 46 8.81 -27.72 32.39
C GLU A 46 9.83 -27.71 31.24
N LEU A 47 10.40 -26.53 30.94
CA LEU A 47 11.39 -26.29 29.86
C LEU A 47 12.66 -27.16 29.90
N ARG A 48 12.92 -27.86 31.00
CA ARG A 48 14.04 -28.80 31.12
C ARG A 48 13.70 -30.19 30.56
N GLY A 49 12.44 -30.63 30.67
CA GLY A 49 12.00 -31.92 30.13
C GLY A 49 12.10 -31.99 28.61
N ASP A 50 11.78 -30.88 27.94
CA ASP A 50 11.84 -30.75 26.48
C ASP A 50 13.26 -30.95 25.93
N LEU A 51 14.28 -30.44 26.63
CA LEU A 51 15.69 -30.60 26.25
C LEU A 51 16.16 -32.05 26.37
N GLU A 52 15.76 -32.78 27.41
CA GLU A 52 16.08 -34.20 27.60
C GLU A 52 15.57 -35.07 26.42
N VAL A 53 14.46 -34.67 25.78
CA VAL A 53 13.94 -35.33 24.55
C VAL A 53 14.81 -35.03 23.33
N LEU A 54 15.26 -33.77 23.16
CA LEU A 54 16.07 -33.36 22.02
C LEU A 54 17.48 -33.99 22.02
N GLU A 55 18.07 -34.22 23.20
CA GLU A 55 19.35 -34.93 23.34
C GLU A 55 19.31 -36.34 22.72
N HIS A 56 18.19 -37.04 22.84
CA HIS A 56 18.03 -38.40 22.31
C HIS A 56 17.85 -38.45 20.78
N LEU A 57 17.37 -37.37 20.17
CA LEU A 57 17.15 -37.28 18.71
C LEU A 57 18.43 -36.87 17.95
N PHE A 58 19.29 -36.06 18.58
CA PHE A 58 20.45 -35.45 17.93
C PHE A 58 21.43 -36.47 17.27
N PRO A 59 21.82 -37.58 17.92
CA PRO A 59 22.78 -38.52 17.33
C PRO A 59 22.30 -39.15 16.02
N VAL A 60 21.00 -39.45 15.93
CA VAL A 60 20.37 -40.08 14.76
C VAL A 60 20.42 -39.15 13.55
N ALA A 61 20.14 -37.85 13.76
CA ALA A 61 20.24 -36.84 12.70
C ALA A 61 21.68 -36.67 12.19
N SER A 62 22.66 -36.60 13.09
CA SER A 62 24.08 -36.52 12.72
C SER A 62 24.57 -37.75 11.93
N GLU A 63 24.12 -38.96 12.27
CA GLU A 63 24.50 -40.17 11.53
C GLU A 63 23.90 -40.22 10.12
N GLN A 64 22.63 -39.82 9.96
CA GLN A 64 21.98 -39.72 8.65
C GLN A 64 22.67 -38.68 7.74
N GLN A 65 23.02 -37.51 8.29
CA GLN A 65 23.74 -36.46 7.56
C GLN A 65 25.14 -36.92 7.12
N ARG A 66 25.88 -37.64 7.97
CA ARG A 66 27.17 -38.25 7.60
C ARG A 66 27.01 -39.33 6.52
N ALA A 67 25.96 -40.14 6.57
CA ALA A 67 25.65 -41.13 5.53
C ALA A 67 25.29 -40.47 4.19
N ALA A 68 24.69 -39.28 4.20
CA ALA A 68 24.50 -38.42 3.03
C ALA A 68 25.78 -37.68 2.56
N GLY A 69 26.95 -38.05 3.07
CA GLY A 69 28.26 -37.54 2.64
C GLY A 69 28.70 -36.22 3.29
N TRP A 70 27.99 -35.72 4.31
CA TRP A 70 28.34 -34.45 4.95
C TRP A 70 29.55 -34.64 5.88
N GLN A 71 30.64 -33.93 5.61
CA GLN A 71 31.86 -33.95 6.44
C GLN A 71 31.90 -32.84 7.50
N GLU A 72 31.21 -31.72 7.26
CA GLU A 72 31.09 -30.58 8.19
C GLU A 72 29.67 -29.99 8.10
N GLY A 73 29.24 -29.27 9.14
CA GLY A 73 27.94 -28.59 9.18
C GLY A 73 26.77 -29.44 9.72
N LEU A 74 27.04 -30.41 10.60
CA LEU A 74 26.04 -31.28 11.22
C LEU A 74 25.23 -30.54 12.30
N GLY A 75 23.94 -30.85 12.42
CA GLY A 75 23.04 -30.18 13.37
C GLY A 75 21.55 -30.55 13.24
N LEU A 76 20.73 -29.93 14.09
CA LEU A 76 19.28 -30.18 14.21
C LEU A 76 18.49 -28.86 14.09
N ARG A 77 17.30 -28.91 13.48
CA ARG A 77 16.33 -27.79 13.48
C ARG A 77 15.36 -27.94 14.65
N VAL A 78 15.30 -26.92 15.50
CA VAL A 78 14.56 -26.91 16.77
C VAL A 78 13.61 -25.72 16.79
N VAL A 79 12.32 -25.97 17.08
CA VAL A 79 11.25 -24.97 17.19
C VAL A 79 10.98 -24.68 18.66
N PHE A 80 11.02 -23.40 19.03
CA PHE A 80 10.61 -22.89 20.33
C PHE A 80 9.20 -22.29 20.20
N SER A 81 8.24 -22.69 21.04
CA SER A 81 6.92 -22.02 21.12
C SER A 81 6.83 -21.08 22.33
N SER A 82 5.95 -20.09 22.28
CA SER A 82 5.62 -19.21 23.41
C SER A 82 4.29 -19.54 24.08
N PHE A 83 3.98 -18.87 25.20
CA PHE A 83 2.62 -18.84 25.72
C PHE A 83 1.73 -17.94 24.85
N PRO A 84 0.41 -18.21 24.77
CA PRO A 84 -0.54 -17.27 24.19
C PRO A 84 -0.35 -15.87 24.77
N ASP A 85 -0.35 -14.86 23.90
CA ASP A 85 -0.19 -13.43 24.24
C ASP A 85 1.16 -13.06 24.90
N VAL A 86 2.19 -13.93 24.83
CA VAL A 86 3.54 -13.65 25.37
C VAL A 86 4.59 -13.74 24.25
N GLN A 87 5.29 -12.63 24.00
CA GLN A 87 6.32 -12.56 22.95
C GLN A 87 7.60 -13.30 23.36
N LEU A 88 8.04 -14.22 22.50
CA LEU A 88 9.30 -14.94 22.62
C LEU A 88 10.51 -14.00 22.39
N ALA A 89 11.58 -14.09 23.20
CA ALA A 89 12.78 -13.24 23.05
C ALA A 89 13.73 -13.74 21.93
N ILE A 90 13.23 -13.71 20.70
CA ILE A 90 13.80 -14.23 19.46
C ILE A 90 15.31 -13.91 19.28
N ASP A 91 15.73 -12.66 19.47
CA ASP A 91 17.13 -12.22 19.34
C ASP A 91 18.13 -13.04 20.19
N SER A 92 17.66 -13.58 21.32
CA SER A 92 18.50 -14.35 22.24
C SER A 92 18.56 -15.86 21.94
N LEU A 93 17.89 -16.28 20.85
CA LEU A 93 18.02 -17.59 20.20
C LEU A 93 19.03 -17.55 19.03
N ASP A 94 19.23 -16.41 18.37
CA ASP A 94 20.13 -16.24 17.20
C ASP A 94 21.61 -16.07 17.59
N LEU A 95 22.20 -17.10 18.22
CA LEU A 95 23.56 -17.04 18.76
C LEU A 95 24.63 -17.34 17.71
N LYS A 96 24.75 -16.44 16.70
CA LYS A 96 25.65 -16.59 15.53
C LYS A 96 27.10 -16.92 15.89
N SER A 97 27.60 -16.46 17.05
CA SER A 97 28.95 -16.75 17.56
C SER A 97 29.17 -18.18 18.06
N ALA A 98 28.10 -18.91 18.39
CA ALA A 98 28.09 -20.33 18.70
C ALA A 98 27.74 -21.20 17.46
N GLY A 99 27.50 -20.58 16.31
CA GLY A 99 27.03 -21.26 15.09
C GLY A 99 25.52 -21.57 15.07
N ILE A 100 24.81 -21.25 16.16
CA ILE A 100 23.34 -21.28 16.22
C ILE A 100 22.80 -20.16 15.34
N GLU A 101 21.75 -20.42 14.55
CA GLU A 101 21.20 -19.47 13.58
C GLU A 101 19.67 -19.54 13.58
N LEU A 102 19.00 -18.40 13.80
CA LEU A 102 17.55 -18.31 13.65
C LEU A 102 17.17 -18.41 12.17
N LEU A 103 16.27 -19.35 11.82
CA LEU A 103 15.86 -19.62 10.44
C LEU A 103 14.59 -18.84 10.07
N ASN A 104 13.53 -18.99 10.87
CA ASN A 104 12.27 -18.25 10.70
C ASN A 104 11.54 -18.05 12.04
N VAL A 105 10.55 -17.17 12.02
CA VAL A 105 9.57 -16.97 13.10
C VAL A 105 8.20 -16.82 12.46
N ARG A 106 7.17 -17.41 13.06
CA ARG A 106 5.76 -17.24 12.68
C ARG A 106 4.87 -17.17 13.91
N GLU A 107 3.68 -16.62 13.77
CA GLU A 107 2.66 -16.63 14.84
C GLU A 107 1.44 -17.41 14.37
N SER A 108 0.86 -18.22 15.25
CA SER A 108 -0.33 -19.03 14.96
C SER A 108 -1.12 -19.26 16.25
N GLU A 109 -2.45 -19.07 16.19
CA GLU A 109 -3.37 -19.18 17.34
C GLU A 109 -2.90 -18.41 18.61
N GLY A 110 -2.29 -17.24 18.41
CA GLY A 110 -1.76 -16.38 19.49
C GLY A 110 -0.40 -16.79 20.05
N VAL A 111 0.25 -17.79 19.47
CA VAL A 111 1.54 -18.35 19.90
C VAL A 111 2.64 -18.05 18.87
N THR A 112 3.76 -17.50 19.33
CA THR A 112 4.97 -17.33 18.51
C THR A 112 5.72 -18.68 18.42
N LEU A 113 6.07 -19.09 17.20
CA LEU A 113 6.92 -20.25 16.89
C LEU A 113 8.21 -19.76 16.22
N ALA A 114 9.38 -20.04 16.82
CA ALA A 114 10.68 -19.67 16.26
C ALA A 114 11.52 -20.92 15.93
N THR A 115 11.89 -21.09 14.66
CA THR A 115 12.71 -22.22 14.19
C THR A 115 14.19 -21.83 14.17
N VAL A 116 15.02 -22.62 14.83
CA VAL A 116 16.45 -22.35 15.06
C VAL A 116 17.29 -23.54 14.61
N TRP A 117 18.38 -23.28 13.91
CA TRP A 117 19.42 -24.27 13.63
C TRP A 117 20.39 -24.37 14.82
N ILE A 118 20.53 -25.57 15.39
CA ILE A 118 21.49 -25.85 16.47
C ILE A 118 22.57 -26.81 15.93
N PRO A 119 23.86 -26.41 15.87
CA PRO A 119 24.95 -27.29 15.48
C PRO A 119 25.23 -28.41 16.48
N GLU A 120 25.87 -29.48 16.00
CA GLU A 120 26.35 -30.59 16.83
C GLU A 120 27.20 -30.09 18.02
N GLY A 121 26.81 -30.50 19.23
CA GLY A 121 27.46 -30.12 20.49
C GLY A 121 27.09 -28.74 21.08
N GLN A 122 26.09 -28.03 20.53
CA GLN A 122 25.67 -26.71 21.06
C GLN A 122 24.42 -26.74 21.97
N LEU A 123 23.76 -27.89 22.15
CA LEU A 123 22.51 -28.01 22.91
C LEU A 123 22.70 -27.69 24.42
N GLU A 124 23.85 -28.07 25.00
CA GLU A 124 24.24 -27.75 26.40
C GLU A 124 24.15 -26.26 26.76
N LEU A 125 24.21 -25.36 25.75
CA LEU A 125 24.16 -23.91 25.96
C LEU A 125 22.80 -23.49 26.54
N PHE A 126 21.71 -24.15 26.15
CA PHE A 126 20.36 -23.85 26.63
C PHE A 126 20.10 -24.39 28.05
N GLU A 127 20.61 -25.58 28.39
CA GLU A 127 20.55 -26.11 29.77
C GLU A 127 21.18 -25.13 30.79
N ARG A 128 22.34 -24.58 30.42
CA ARG A 128 23.10 -23.63 31.27
C ARG A 128 22.30 -22.33 31.49
N LYS A 129 21.52 -21.88 30.49
CA LYS A 129 20.61 -20.72 30.62
C LYS A 129 19.47 -21.00 31.60
N ILE A 130 18.81 -22.16 31.51
CA ILE A 130 17.72 -22.56 32.42
C ILE A 130 18.23 -22.74 33.85
N THR A 131 19.41 -23.34 34.01
CA THR A 131 20.08 -23.50 35.32
C THR A 131 20.39 -22.15 35.98
N ALA A 132 20.81 -21.14 35.21
CA ALA A 132 21.05 -19.79 35.72
C ALA A 132 19.76 -19.06 36.13
N TYR A 133 18.67 -19.25 35.38
CA TYR A 133 17.34 -18.66 35.64
C TYR A 133 16.72 -19.14 36.96
N LEU A 134 16.93 -20.41 37.33
CA LEU A 134 16.54 -20.97 38.63
C LEU A 134 17.31 -20.38 39.84
N ALA A 135 18.52 -19.85 39.62
CA ALA A 135 19.47 -19.56 40.69
C ALA A 135 19.38 -18.15 41.29
N ALA A 136 18.49 -17.27 40.79
CA ALA A 136 18.50 -15.84 41.09
C ALA A 136 17.40 -15.39 42.09
N PRO A 137 17.74 -15.07 43.36
CA PRO A 137 16.83 -14.38 44.27
C PRO A 137 16.48 -12.98 43.78
N GLY A 138 15.35 -12.42 44.24
CA GLY A 138 14.93 -11.07 43.87
C GLY A 138 15.88 -9.96 44.38
N ALA A 139 15.93 -8.87 43.61
CA ALA A 139 16.54 -7.57 43.97
C ALA A 139 18.07 -7.43 43.99
N ALA A 140 18.75 -7.78 42.89
CA ALA A 140 20.01 -7.14 42.47
C ALA A 140 20.14 -7.12 40.93
N ALA A 141 20.40 -5.96 40.33
CA ALA A 141 20.37 -5.76 38.86
C ALA A 141 21.76 -5.93 38.19
N THR A 142 22.48 -7.00 38.51
CA THR A 142 23.89 -7.21 38.08
C THR A 142 24.25 -8.63 37.65
N VAL A 143 23.27 -9.51 37.42
CA VAL A 143 23.48 -10.88 36.91
C VAL A 143 22.66 -11.09 35.64
N GLN A 144 23.24 -11.76 34.63
CA GLN A 144 22.55 -12.17 33.40
C GLN A 144 21.59 -13.34 33.70
N ASP A 145 20.38 -13.03 34.14
CA ASP A 145 19.39 -14.01 34.60
C ASP A 145 18.63 -14.75 33.47
N ASN A 146 18.90 -14.43 32.20
CA ASN A 146 18.20 -14.93 30.99
C ASN A 146 16.66 -14.80 31.04
N ARG A 147 16.13 -13.98 31.96
CA ARG A 147 14.73 -13.97 32.37
C ARG A 147 13.76 -13.52 31.28
N LYS A 148 14.15 -12.54 30.45
CA LYS A 148 13.34 -12.10 29.29
C LYS A 148 13.07 -13.22 28.27
N LEU A 149 14.00 -14.17 28.11
CA LEU A 149 13.81 -15.31 27.24
C LEU A 149 12.96 -16.38 27.93
N LEU A 150 13.36 -16.75 29.15
CA LEU A 150 12.82 -17.93 29.83
C LEU A 150 11.49 -17.69 30.56
N ASP A 151 11.07 -16.44 30.83
CA ASP A 151 9.69 -16.12 31.24
C ASP A 151 8.70 -16.25 30.03
N ALA A 152 9.15 -16.58 28.81
CA ALA A 152 8.35 -16.52 27.57
C ALA A 152 8.31 -17.81 26.69
N ILE A 153 9.17 -18.81 26.93
CA ILE A 153 9.13 -20.09 26.18
C ILE A 153 8.08 -21.01 26.81
N ARG A 154 7.26 -21.70 26.02
CA ARG A 154 6.28 -22.70 26.49
C ARG A 154 6.71 -24.14 26.22
N GLU A 155 7.36 -24.39 25.07
CA GLU A 155 7.68 -25.74 24.57
C GLU A 155 8.91 -25.70 23.64
N ILE A 156 9.66 -26.79 23.53
CA ILE A 156 10.77 -26.94 22.58
C ILE A 156 10.69 -28.29 21.83
N ARG A 157 10.61 -28.27 20.49
CA ARG A 157 10.48 -29.49 19.62
C ARG A 157 11.39 -29.46 18.38
N ALA A 158 11.33 -30.48 17.52
CA ALA A 158 12.00 -30.47 16.20
C ALA A 158 11.08 -29.92 15.07
N ALA A 159 11.65 -29.47 13.94
CA ALA A 159 10.93 -28.83 12.83
C ALA A 159 10.57 -29.78 11.65
N ALA A 160 9.46 -29.49 10.96
CA ALA A 160 8.96 -30.23 9.78
C ALA A 160 8.82 -29.32 8.52
N ILE A 161 8.36 -29.85 7.38
CA ILE A 161 8.16 -29.04 6.15
C ILE A 161 7.03 -28.03 6.31
N GLU A 162 6.04 -28.36 7.13
CA GLU A 162 4.93 -27.50 7.54
C GLU A 162 5.40 -26.32 8.42
N ASP A 163 6.66 -26.32 8.88
CA ASP A 163 7.34 -25.18 9.53
C ASP A 163 8.17 -24.31 8.55
N LEU A 164 8.28 -24.70 7.26
CA LEU A 164 9.04 -23.98 6.23
C LEU A 164 8.16 -23.34 5.14
N TRP A 165 6.89 -23.73 5.07
CA TRP A 165 5.90 -23.09 4.21
C TRP A 165 5.57 -21.68 4.73
N THR A 166 5.77 -20.66 3.89
CA THR A 166 5.49 -19.24 4.22
C THR A 166 4.55 -18.57 3.22
N ASP A 167 3.79 -19.38 2.48
CA ASP A 167 2.66 -18.93 1.65
C ASP A 167 1.37 -18.87 2.50
N GLU A 168 0.42 -18.02 2.09
CA GLU A 168 -0.93 -18.01 2.65
C GLU A 168 -1.79 -19.14 2.06
N ALA A 169 -1.53 -19.52 0.81
CA ALA A 169 -2.19 -20.65 0.18
C ALA A 169 -1.84 -21.97 0.90
N PRO A 170 -2.77 -22.93 1.03
CA PRO A 170 -2.48 -24.22 1.65
C PRO A 170 -1.42 -24.99 0.86
N ILE A 171 -0.58 -25.75 1.57
CA ILE A 171 0.42 -26.64 0.96
C ILE A 171 -0.24 -27.53 -0.10
N PRO A 172 0.26 -27.58 -1.34
CA PRO A 172 -0.27 -28.44 -2.41
C PRO A 172 -0.37 -29.92 -2.01
N ALA A 173 -1.24 -30.66 -2.70
CA ALA A 173 -1.26 -32.12 -2.61
C ALA A 173 0.11 -32.72 -3.00
N ASP A 174 0.50 -33.81 -2.33
CA ASP A 174 1.83 -34.42 -2.42
C ASP A 174 2.23 -34.85 -3.85
N ASP A 175 1.26 -35.08 -4.72
CA ASP A 175 1.39 -35.44 -6.13
C ASP A 175 1.20 -34.28 -7.12
N ARG A 176 0.75 -33.09 -6.69
CA ARG A 176 0.59 -31.91 -7.57
C ARG A 176 1.95 -31.38 -8.00
N VAL A 177 2.20 -31.40 -9.31
CA VAL A 177 3.33 -30.64 -9.91
C VAL A 177 2.99 -29.15 -9.89
N ALA A 178 3.87 -28.35 -9.33
CA ALA A 178 3.80 -26.89 -9.29
C ALA A 178 5.19 -26.26 -9.49
N THR A 179 5.24 -24.95 -9.70
CA THR A 179 6.46 -24.15 -9.54
C THR A 179 6.48 -23.55 -8.13
N PHE A 180 7.62 -23.61 -7.46
CA PHE A 180 7.82 -23.12 -6.10
C PHE A 180 8.99 -22.14 -6.04
N GLU A 181 8.85 -21.09 -5.22
CA GLU A 181 9.99 -20.28 -4.80
C GLU A 181 10.74 -20.98 -3.67
N ALA A 182 11.98 -21.40 -3.93
CA ALA A 182 12.87 -21.93 -2.92
C ALA A 182 13.81 -20.82 -2.41
N TRP A 183 13.65 -20.44 -1.13
CA TRP A 183 14.43 -19.37 -0.49
C TRP A 183 15.55 -19.93 0.39
N PHE A 184 16.74 -19.30 0.39
CA PHE A 184 17.94 -19.76 1.11
C PHE A 184 18.57 -18.64 1.94
N SER A 185 19.07 -18.95 3.13
CA SER A 185 19.91 -18.02 3.90
C SER A 185 21.32 -17.89 3.30
N THR A 186 21.76 -16.66 3.03
CA THR A 186 23.11 -16.34 2.52
C THR A 186 23.80 -15.30 3.42
N PRO A 187 24.20 -15.66 4.65
CA PRO A 187 24.61 -14.69 5.68
C PRO A 187 25.85 -13.87 5.28
N VAL A 188 25.80 -12.55 5.49
CA VAL A 188 26.95 -11.65 5.33
C VAL A 188 27.97 -11.93 6.44
N ILE A 189 29.19 -12.30 6.05
CA ILE A 189 30.27 -12.65 6.99
C ILE A 189 31.45 -11.67 6.80
N PRO A 190 31.80 -10.87 7.82
CA PRO A 190 33.04 -10.11 7.80
C PRO A 190 34.24 -11.05 7.69
N LEU A 191 35.07 -10.84 6.65
CA LEU A 191 36.15 -11.76 6.25
C LEU A 191 37.41 -11.64 7.15
N VAL A 192 37.21 -11.48 8.47
CA VAL A 192 38.25 -11.30 9.49
C VAL A 192 37.86 -12.01 10.80
N ALA A 193 37.59 -13.31 10.73
CA ALA A 193 37.35 -14.16 11.90
C ALA A 193 38.47 -15.21 12.04
N THR A 194 39.60 -14.81 12.64
CA THR A 194 40.76 -15.71 12.83
C THR A 194 40.52 -16.69 13.99
N GLY A 195 39.72 -17.72 13.75
CA GLY A 195 39.42 -18.82 14.67
C GLY A 195 39.01 -20.08 13.91
N ARG A 196 39.11 -21.25 14.56
CA ARG A 196 38.66 -22.51 13.93
C ARG A 196 37.13 -22.51 13.75
N ASN A 197 36.67 -23.14 12.68
CA ASN A 197 35.25 -23.30 12.29
C ASN A 197 34.55 -22.03 11.73
N ALA A 198 35.25 -21.21 10.93
CA ALA A 198 34.69 -20.03 10.26
C ALA A 198 34.88 -20.04 8.72
N LEU A 199 34.46 -21.12 8.05
CA LEU A 199 34.25 -21.18 6.60
C LEU A 199 32.81 -21.64 6.31
N ARG A 200 31.85 -20.72 6.46
CA ARG A 200 30.48 -20.94 5.99
C ARG A 200 30.46 -20.71 4.46
N LEU A 201 29.78 -21.59 3.74
CA LEU A 201 29.61 -21.55 2.28
C LEU A 201 29.10 -20.20 1.77
N THR A 202 29.67 -19.72 0.67
CA THR A 202 29.18 -18.56 -0.08
C THR A 202 27.79 -18.81 -0.66
N ALA A 203 27.10 -17.73 -1.09
CA ALA A 203 25.80 -17.82 -1.75
C ALA A 203 25.83 -18.79 -2.96
N THR A 204 26.85 -18.66 -3.82
CA THR A 204 27.05 -19.52 -4.99
C THR A 204 27.24 -20.99 -4.61
N GLU A 205 28.07 -21.31 -3.61
CA GLU A 205 28.29 -22.68 -3.15
C GLU A 205 27.04 -23.31 -2.50
N ARG A 206 26.15 -22.49 -1.91
CA ARG A 206 24.83 -22.93 -1.43
C ARG A 206 23.86 -23.22 -2.58
N ILE A 207 23.81 -22.34 -3.58
CA ILE A 207 22.99 -22.51 -4.79
C ILE A 207 23.38 -23.79 -5.55
N GLU A 208 24.67 -24.00 -5.80
CA GLU A 208 25.16 -25.20 -6.48
C GLU A 208 24.95 -26.48 -5.66
N ARG A 209 25.08 -26.42 -4.33
CA ARG A 209 24.74 -27.54 -3.44
C ARG A 209 23.25 -27.87 -3.48
N PHE A 210 22.38 -26.87 -3.48
CA PHE A 210 20.94 -27.09 -3.57
C PHE A 210 20.57 -27.74 -4.91
N ARG A 211 21.09 -27.23 -6.03
CA ARG A 211 20.93 -27.81 -7.37
C ARG A 211 21.34 -29.28 -7.41
N ALA A 212 22.54 -29.60 -6.94
CA ALA A 212 23.07 -30.97 -6.95
C ALA A 212 22.28 -31.96 -6.07
N VAL A 213 21.50 -31.49 -5.09
CA VAL A 213 20.59 -32.31 -4.28
C VAL A 213 19.18 -32.37 -4.91
N ALA A 214 18.73 -31.29 -5.55
CA ALA A 214 17.44 -31.21 -6.22
C ALA A 214 17.37 -32.15 -7.44
N GLU A 215 18.46 -32.22 -8.22
CA GLU A 215 18.61 -33.17 -9.33
C GLU A 215 18.52 -34.63 -8.87
N GLN A 216 18.98 -34.96 -7.65
CA GLN A 216 18.94 -36.33 -7.10
C GLN A 216 17.52 -36.80 -6.74
N VAL A 217 16.55 -35.89 -6.65
CA VAL A 217 15.12 -36.20 -6.44
C VAL A 217 14.24 -35.70 -7.60
N GLU A 218 14.84 -35.51 -8.78
CA GLU A 218 14.17 -35.15 -10.04
C GLU A 218 13.41 -33.80 -10.02
N LEU A 219 13.78 -32.87 -9.13
CA LEU A 219 13.29 -31.49 -9.14
C LEU A 219 14.03 -30.67 -10.22
N ARG A 220 13.29 -29.83 -10.96
CA ARG A 220 13.89 -28.91 -11.96
C ARG A 220 14.14 -27.55 -11.34
N VAL A 221 15.38 -27.06 -11.38
CA VAL A 221 15.80 -25.80 -10.74
C VAL A 221 16.20 -24.76 -11.78
N SER A 222 15.87 -23.48 -11.56
CA SER A 222 16.22 -22.36 -12.44
C SER A 222 17.73 -22.14 -12.57
N GLN A 223 18.17 -21.77 -13.78
CA GLN A 223 19.58 -21.42 -14.07
C GLN A 223 19.97 -20.03 -13.56
N ARG A 224 19.03 -19.07 -13.59
CA ARG A 224 19.15 -17.77 -12.93
C ARG A 224 18.70 -17.89 -11.46
N ALA A 225 19.25 -17.07 -10.58
CA ALA A 225 18.94 -17.02 -9.15
C ALA A 225 18.90 -15.56 -8.68
N LEU A 226 17.88 -15.18 -7.92
CA LEU A 226 17.83 -13.86 -7.29
C LEU A 226 18.76 -13.86 -6.06
N GLN A 227 19.57 -12.82 -5.91
CA GLN A 227 20.49 -12.68 -4.77
C GLN A 227 20.27 -11.35 -4.05
N PHE A 228 19.99 -11.44 -2.76
CA PHE A 228 19.84 -10.36 -1.80
C PHE A 228 20.99 -10.42 -0.78
N PRO A 229 21.20 -9.39 0.08
CA PRO A 229 22.31 -9.39 1.03
C PRO A 229 22.33 -10.58 2.00
N GLU A 230 21.17 -11.07 2.45
CA GLU A 230 21.07 -12.21 3.40
C GLU A 230 20.16 -13.37 2.91
N ARG A 231 19.69 -13.30 1.66
CA ARG A 231 18.85 -14.33 1.02
C ARG A 231 19.25 -14.59 -0.43
N ALA A 232 18.99 -15.80 -0.92
CA ALA A 232 18.90 -16.08 -2.36
C ALA A 232 17.60 -16.83 -2.66
N VAL A 233 17.12 -16.78 -3.90
CA VAL A 233 15.89 -17.46 -4.35
C VAL A 233 16.13 -18.16 -5.69
N LEU A 234 15.60 -19.37 -5.81
CA LEU A 234 15.55 -20.17 -7.04
C LEU A 234 14.10 -20.57 -7.32
N GLN A 235 13.71 -20.58 -8.59
CA GLN A 235 12.45 -21.21 -9.01
C GLN A 235 12.66 -22.72 -9.17
N VAL A 236 11.75 -23.52 -8.62
CA VAL A 236 11.87 -24.99 -8.57
C VAL A 236 10.55 -25.64 -8.97
N ARG A 237 10.55 -26.47 -10.02
CA ARG A 237 9.35 -27.17 -10.51
C ARG A 237 9.40 -28.67 -10.17
N GLY A 238 8.32 -29.17 -9.57
CA GLY A 238 8.15 -30.55 -9.10
C GLY A 238 6.94 -30.68 -8.17
N THR A 239 6.90 -31.70 -7.29
CA THR A 239 5.84 -31.85 -6.27
C THR A 239 6.38 -31.66 -4.85
N ILE A 240 5.50 -31.38 -3.89
CA ILE A 240 5.90 -31.22 -2.48
C ILE A 240 6.38 -32.54 -1.84
N ALA A 241 5.99 -33.71 -2.36
CA ALA A 241 6.58 -34.99 -1.95
C ALA A 241 8.08 -35.07 -2.25
N GLN A 242 8.53 -34.60 -3.42
CA GLN A 242 9.96 -34.58 -3.78
C GLN A 242 10.79 -33.69 -2.83
N PHE A 243 10.17 -32.68 -2.21
CA PHE A 243 10.80 -31.93 -1.11
C PHE A 243 10.77 -32.69 0.23
N LYS A 244 9.63 -33.31 0.58
CA LYS A 244 9.46 -34.13 1.80
C LYS A 244 10.47 -35.29 1.88
N ASP A 245 10.69 -35.97 0.75
CA ASP A 245 11.57 -37.14 0.66
C ASP A 245 13.07 -36.79 0.76
N SER A 246 13.44 -35.51 0.80
CA SER A 246 14.83 -35.06 0.92
C SER A 246 15.04 -34.07 2.08
N ALA A 247 15.38 -34.62 3.26
CA ALA A 247 15.88 -33.85 4.39
C ALA A 247 17.08 -32.96 4.03
N ASN A 248 17.83 -33.31 2.98
CA ASN A 248 18.96 -32.52 2.45
C ASN A 248 18.50 -31.26 1.67
N LEU A 249 17.30 -31.24 1.09
CA LEU A 249 16.68 -30.02 0.54
C LEU A 249 16.08 -29.18 1.67
N LEU A 250 15.26 -29.79 2.52
CA LEU A 250 14.62 -29.11 3.65
C LEU A 250 15.65 -28.43 4.56
N GLY A 251 16.79 -29.09 4.80
CA GLY A 251 17.92 -28.56 5.58
C GLY A 251 18.59 -27.31 4.97
N GLN A 252 18.41 -27.04 3.67
CA GLN A 252 18.97 -25.87 2.98
C GLN A 252 17.97 -24.72 2.80
N LEU A 253 16.66 -25.03 2.72
CA LEU A 253 15.59 -24.03 2.62
C LEU A 253 15.45 -23.22 3.91
N ALA A 254 15.31 -21.91 3.76
CA ALA A 254 14.80 -21.01 4.78
C ALA A 254 13.27 -20.92 4.71
N GLU A 255 12.72 -20.83 3.49
CA GLU A 255 11.29 -20.71 3.20
C GLU A 255 10.95 -21.41 1.87
N LEU A 256 9.68 -21.79 1.70
CA LEU A 256 9.11 -22.33 0.47
C LEU A 256 7.70 -21.74 0.23
N ARG A 257 7.42 -21.33 -1.00
CA ARG A 257 6.12 -20.75 -1.44
C ARG A 257 5.74 -21.26 -2.83
N LEU A 258 4.49 -21.07 -3.26
CA LEU A 258 4.12 -21.19 -4.68
C LEU A 258 4.70 -20.03 -5.48
N ALA A 259 5.07 -20.30 -6.73
CA ALA A 259 5.27 -19.25 -7.73
C ALA A 259 4.01 -19.16 -8.61
N PRO A 260 3.44 -17.96 -8.83
CA PRO A 260 2.32 -17.79 -9.76
C PRO A 260 2.78 -18.07 -11.19
N GLU A 261 1.93 -18.73 -12.00
CA GLU A 261 2.23 -18.89 -13.43
C GLU A 261 2.01 -17.53 -14.15
N PRO A 262 2.89 -17.12 -15.09
CA PRO A 262 2.83 -15.82 -15.73
C PRO A 262 1.62 -15.68 -16.66
N ALA A 263 1.26 -14.45 -17.04
CA ALA A 263 0.15 -14.20 -17.96
C ALA A 263 0.33 -14.90 -19.33
N GLU A 264 1.58 -15.01 -19.81
CA GLU A 264 1.97 -15.76 -21.02
C GLU A 264 1.50 -17.22 -20.99
N PHE A 265 1.66 -17.94 -19.89
CA PHE A 265 1.17 -19.32 -19.75
C PHE A 265 -0.33 -19.43 -20.08
N PHE A 266 -1.15 -18.51 -19.59
CA PHE A 266 -2.59 -18.48 -19.86
C PHE A 266 -2.94 -18.02 -21.28
N MET A 267 -2.04 -17.29 -21.96
CA MET A 267 -2.19 -16.86 -23.35
C MET A 267 -1.80 -17.94 -24.37
N GLU A 268 -0.83 -18.80 -24.05
CA GLU A 268 -0.49 -19.99 -24.85
C GLU A 268 -1.62 -21.04 -24.87
N LEU A 269 -2.42 -21.12 -23.80
CA LEU A 269 -3.55 -22.06 -23.72
C LEU A 269 -4.55 -21.89 -24.87
N ASN A 270 -5.06 -23.03 -25.36
CA ASN A 270 -6.13 -23.02 -26.35
C ASN A 270 -7.48 -22.57 -25.73
N PRO A 271 -8.49 -22.18 -26.52
CA PRO A 271 -9.74 -21.61 -26.00
C PRO A 271 -10.57 -22.57 -25.13
N GLU A 272 -10.44 -23.89 -25.31
CA GLU A 272 -11.10 -24.90 -24.47
C GLU A 272 -10.39 -24.98 -23.11
N GLN A 273 -9.05 -25.01 -23.09
CA GLN A 273 -8.26 -24.98 -21.86
C GLN A 273 -8.47 -23.68 -21.08
N GLN A 274 -8.51 -22.52 -21.75
CA GLN A 274 -8.86 -21.25 -21.11
C GLN A 274 -10.27 -21.29 -20.50
N ARG A 275 -11.20 -22.06 -21.10
CA ARG A 275 -12.56 -22.22 -20.60
C ARG A 275 -12.61 -23.11 -19.35
N ASP A 276 -11.83 -24.19 -19.29
CA ASP A 276 -11.72 -25.05 -18.10
C ASP A 276 -11.29 -24.23 -16.86
N TRP A 277 -10.30 -23.34 -17.02
CA TRP A 277 -9.86 -22.41 -15.96
C TRP A 277 -10.96 -21.43 -15.51
N VAL A 278 -11.77 -20.93 -16.44
CA VAL A 278 -12.92 -20.05 -16.12
C VAL A 278 -14.01 -20.81 -15.34
N ASP A 279 -14.30 -22.04 -15.74
CA ASP A 279 -15.33 -22.87 -15.09
C ASP A 279 -14.87 -23.48 -13.75
N GLU A 280 -13.57 -23.46 -13.44
CA GLU A 280 -13.02 -23.70 -12.10
C GLU A 280 -13.12 -22.45 -11.20
N LEU A 281 -12.71 -21.28 -11.71
CA LEU A 281 -12.65 -20.02 -10.95
C LEU A 281 -14.04 -19.53 -10.49
N ILE A 282 -15.07 -19.65 -11.34
CA ILE A 282 -16.41 -19.13 -11.05
C ILE A 282 -17.05 -19.82 -9.81
N PRO A 283 -17.12 -21.16 -9.69
CA PRO A 283 -17.69 -21.84 -8.52
C PRO A 283 -17.06 -21.52 -7.16
N ARG A 284 -15.77 -21.10 -7.12
CA ARG A 284 -15.11 -20.68 -5.88
C ARG A 284 -15.15 -19.16 -5.62
N THR A 285 -15.77 -18.38 -6.49
CA THR A 285 -15.91 -16.92 -6.34
C THR A 285 -17.30 -16.51 -5.83
N GLN A 286 -17.33 -15.77 -4.72
CA GLN A 286 -18.53 -15.10 -4.21
C GLN A 286 -18.59 -13.67 -4.75
N PHE A 287 -19.51 -13.43 -5.70
CA PHE A 287 -19.80 -12.12 -6.25
C PHE A 287 -20.87 -11.38 -5.43
N ALA A 288 -20.70 -10.06 -5.27
CA ALA A 288 -21.72 -9.17 -4.73
C ALA A 288 -22.98 -9.14 -5.61
N GLN A 289 -24.16 -9.27 -5.00
CA GLN A 289 -25.43 -9.43 -5.70
C GLN A 289 -25.98 -8.10 -6.23
N PRO A 290 -26.79 -8.08 -7.32
CA PRO A 290 -27.29 -6.84 -7.93
C PRO A 290 -28.12 -5.94 -7.00
N ASN A 291 -28.70 -6.51 -5.94
CA ASN A 291 -29.54 -5.85 -4.96
C ASN A 291 -28.83 -5.55 -3.62
N GLU A 292 -27.52 -5.79 -3.51
CA GLU A 292 -26.73 -5.40 -2.34
C GLU A 292 -26.28 -3.94 -2.47
N ASP A 293 -26.23 -3.22 -1.34
CA ASP A 293 -25.59 -1.90 -1.28
C ASP A 293 -24.07 -2.08 -1.26
N VAL A 294 -23.49 -2.19 -2.44
CA VAL A 294 -22.05 -2.30 -2.70
C VAL A 294 -21.58 -1.19 -3.64
N PRO A 295 -20.30 -0.78 -3.59
CA PRO A 295 -19.76 0.18 -4.53
C PRO A 295 -19.69 -0.41 -5.95
N TYR A 296 -19.87 0.45 -6.94
CA TYR A 296 -19.69 0.14 -8.36
C TYR A 296 -18.47 0.88 -8.93
N VAL A 297 -17.66 0.19 -9.74
CA VAL A 297 -16.66 0.83 -10.60
C VAL A 297 -17.31 1.11 -11.96
N CYS A 298 -17.46 2.38 -12.30
CA CYS A 298 -17.97 2.82 -13.59
C CYS A 298 -16.81 3.04 -14.56
N VAL A 299 -16.66 2.15 -15.55
CA VAL A 299 -15.57 2.17 -16.54
C VAL A 299 -16.00 3.02 -17.73
N LEU A 300 -15.28 4.13 -17.97
CA LEU A 300 -15.51 5.08 -19.07
C LEU A 300 -14.46 4.83 -20.17
N ASP A 301 -14.82 4.06 -21.21
CA ASP A 301 -13.84 3.45 -22.14
C ASP A 301 -14.49 3.04 -23.49
N THR A 302 -13.97 2.04 -24.22
CA THR A 302 -14.52 1.53 -25.50
C THR A 302 -15.84 0.75 -25.37
N GLY A 303 -16.34 0.51 -24.14
CA GLY A 303 -17.52 -0.29 -23.83
C GLY A 303 -17.18 -1.45 -22.90
N CYS A 304 -18.03 -2.49 -22.85
CA CYS A 304 -17.68 -3.74 -22.18
C CYS A 304 -18.50 -4.93 -22.70
N THR A 305 -17.86 -6.09 -22.94
CA THR A 305 -18.56 -7.35 -23.22
C THR A 305 -19.16 -7.93 -21.94
N GLN A 306 -20.34 -7.45 -21.57
CA GLN A 306 -21.11 -7.90 -20.39
C GLN A 306 -21.33 -9.42 -20.37
N GLY A 307 -21.48 -10.06 -21.54
CA GLY A 307 -21.63 -11.52 -21.68
C GLY A 307 -20.35 -12.34 -21.42
N HIS A 308 -19.23 -11.72 -21.05
CA HIS A 308 -18.02 -12.45 -20.67
C HIS A 308 -18.24 -13.20 -19.32
N PRO A 309 -17.91 -14.49 -19.21
CA PRO A 309 -18.24 -15.30 -18.03
C PRO A 309 -17.73 -14.72 -16.69
N LEU A 310 -16.54 -14.11 -16.70
CA LEU A 310 -15.92 -13.52 -15.51
C LEU A 310 -16.40 -12.08 -15.22
N ILE A 311 -17.30 -11.52 -16.04
CA ILE A 311 -17.88 -10.18 -15.88
C ILE A 311 -19.40 -10.24 -15.64
N ALA A 312 -20.10 -11.18 -16.27
CA ALA A 312 -21.57 -11.25 -16.30
C ALA A 312 -22.24 -11.34 -14.92
N ALA A 313 -21.55 -11.83 -13.89
CA ALA A 313 -22.04 -11.83 -12.52
C ALA A 313 -22.06 -10.42 -11.88
N SER A 314 -21.12 -9.54 -12.27
CA SER A 314 -20.88 -8.23 -11.64
C SER A 314 -21.33 -7.02 -12.47
N LEU A 315 -21.52 -7.18 -13.78
CA LEU A 315 -22.08 -6.16 -14.68
C LEU A 315 -23.50 -6.56 -15.10
N SER A 316 -24.50 -5.76 -14.73
CA SER A 316 -25.91 -6.02 -15.10
C SER A 316 -26.19 -5.47 -16.51
N ALA A 317 -27.18 -6.01 -17.22
CA ALA A 317 -27.53 -5.53 -18.58
C ALA A 317 -27.97 -4.05 -18.58
N ASP A 318 -28.68 -3.61 -17.54
CA ASP A 318 -29.11 -2.21 -17.37
C ASP A 318 -27.98 -1.29 -16.88
N ASP A 319 -26.79 -1.84 -16.54
CA ASP A 319 -25.61 -1.09 -16.07
C ASP A 319 -24.56 -0.87 -17.19
N VAL A 320 -24.94 -1.14 -18.43
CA VAL A 320 -24.12 -0.89 -19.63
C VAL A 320 -24.72 0.28 -20.43
N HIS A 321 -23.91 1.28 -20.72
CA HIS A 321 -24.34 2.56 -21.28
C HIS A 321 -23.44 3.03 -22.43
N THR A 322 -23.86 4.09 -23.12
CA THR A 322 -23.06 4.78 -24.14
C THR A 322 -23.40 6.27 -24.15
N VAL A 323 -22.44 7.11 -24.53
CA VAL A 323 -22.69 8.55 -24.79
C VAL A 323 -23.53 8.74 -26.05
N ASP A 324 -23.26 7.97 -27.11
CA ASP A 324 -24.01 8.00 -28.38
C ASP A 324 -24.73 6.67 -28.62
N ALA A 325 -26.04 6.73 -28.86
CA ALA A 325 -26.89 5.56 -29.04
C ALA A 325 -26.56 4.77 -30.32
N ASP A 326 -26.00 5.42 -31.35
CA ASP A 326 -25.70 4.79 -32.64
C ASP A 326 -24.47 3.87 -32.58
N TRP A 327 -23.61 3.97 -31.54
CA TRP A 327 -22.42 3.12 -31.35
C TRP A 327 -22.72 1.80 -30.60
N GLY A 328 -23.95 1.61 -30.13
CA GLY A 328 -24.27 0.59 -29.13
C GLY A 328 -23.47 0.76 -27.83
N ALA A 329 -23.37 -0.29 -27.02
CA ALA A 329 -22.59 -0.29 -25.76
C ALA A 329 -21.64 -1.50 -25.61
N GLY A 330 -21.55 -2.33 -26.65
CA GLY A 330 -20.56 -3.41 -26.75
C GLY A 330 -19.18 -2.89 -27.16
N ASP A 331 -18.17 -3.72 -26.94
CA ASP A 331 -16.75 -3.39 -27.10
C ASP A 331 -16.13 -4.21 -28.24
N GLU A 332 -15.85 -3.57 -29.38
CA GLU A 332 -15.28 -4.23 -30.57
C GLU A 332 -13.75 -4.09 -30.68
N ASP A 333 -13.17 -3.13 -29.95
CA ASP A 333 -11.73 -2.91 -29.78
C ASP A 333 -11.16 -3.91 -28.76
N GLY A 334 -11.67 -3.85 -27.53
CA GLY A 334 -11.37 -4.74 -26.43
C GLY A 334 -10.76 -4.10 -25.18
N HIS A 335 -10.32 -2.84 -25.26
CA HIS A 335 -9.69 -2.14 -24.13
C HIS A 335 -10.62 -2.00 -22.92
N GLY A 336 -11.88 -1.58 -23.11
CA GLY A 336 -12.86 -1.41 -22.03
C GLY A 336 -13.23 -2.71 -21.32
N THR A 337 -13.28 -3.84 -22.02
CA THR A 337 -13.43 -5.17 -21.40
C THR A 337 -12.18 -5.57 -20.63
N ALA A 338 -10.99 -5.27 -21.14
CA ALA A 338 -9.72 -5.50 -20.44
C ALA A 338 -9.59 -4.66 -19.15
N GLN A 339 -10.02 -3.38 -19.18
CA GLN A 339 -10.12 -2.53 -17.98
C GLN A 339 -11.16 -3.07 -16.99
N SER A 340 -12.32 -3.51 -17.48
CA SER A 340 -13.38 -4.10 -16.65
C SER A 340 -12.93 -5.37 -15.92
N GLY A 341 -12.14 -6.23 -16.58
CA GLY A 341 -11.56 -7.42 -15.97
C GLY A 341 -10.59 -7.10 -14.83
N LEU A 342 -9.64 -6.18 -15.05
CA LEU A 342 -8.69 -5.77 -14.00
C LEU A 342 -9.37 -5.03 -12.85
N ALA A 343 -10.34 -4.15 -13.14
CA ALA A 343 -11.11 -3.42 -12.13
C ALA A 343 -11.92 -4.36 -11.22
N LEU A 344 -12.24 -5.56 -11.70
CA LEU A 344 -12.97 -6.59 -10.97
C LEU A 344 -12.03 -7.55 -10.22
N TRP A 345 -11.10 -8.18 -10.94
CA TRP A 345 -10.29 -9.29 -10.44
C TRP A 345 -8.93 -8.89 -9.89
N GLY A 346 -8.34 -7.80 -10.39
CA GLY A 346 -6.88 -7.57 -10.33
C GLY A 346 -6.18 -8.28 -11.49
N ASP A 347 -4.87 -8.51 -11.42
CA ASP A 347 -4.20 -9.40 -12.37
C ASP A 347 -4.76 -10.83 -12.21
N LEU A 348 -5.44 -11.30 -13.25
CA LEU A 348 -6.21 -12.53 -13.23
C LEU A 348 -5.32 -13.78 -13.05
N SER A 349 -4.02 -13.69 -13.35
CA SER A 349 -3.05 -14.78 -13.16
C SER A 349 -2.97 -15.25 -11.70
N ILE A 350 -3.11 -14.32 -10.74
CA ILE A 350 -3.11 -14.61 -9.30
C ILE A 350 -4.38 -15.42 -8.93
N ALA A 351 -5.54 -14.94 -9.37
CA ALA A 351 -6.83 -15.57 -9.10
C ALA A 351 -6.93 -17.00 -9.69
N LEU A 352 -6.36 -17.21 -10.88
CA LEU A 352 -6.31 -18.50 -11.56
C LEU A 352 -5.29 -19.46 -10.95
N SER A 353 -4.09 -19.00 -10.57
CA SER A 353 -3.04 -19.85 -10.00
C SER A 353 -3.38 -20.33 -8.58
N GLY A 354 -4.02 -19.47 -7.78
CA GLY A 354 -4.49 -19.77 -6.42
C GLY A 354 -5.70 -20.70 -6.38
N VAL A 355 -5.90 -21.37 -5.24
CA VAL A 355 -6.99 -22.34 -5.02
C VAL A 355 -8.10 -21.82 -4.12
N ASP A 356 -7.91 -20.62 -3.57
CA ASP A 356 -8.73 -20.08 -2.48
C ASP A 356 -10.06 -19.49 -2.94
N ARG A 357 -10.97 -19.34 -1.97
CA ARG A 357 -12.29 -18.74 -2.19
C ARG A 357 -12.17 -17.23 -2.30
N ILE A 358 -12.49 -16.70 -3.47
CA ILE A 358 -12.41 -15.27 -3.75
C ILE A 358 -13.74 -14.61 -3.39
N ARG A 359 -13.71 -13.44 -2.73
CA ARG A 359 -14.88 -12.60 -2.50
C ARG A 359 -14.72 -11.27 -3.22
N ILE A 360 -15.64 -10.95 -4.11
CA ILE A 360 -15.70 -9.69 -4.84
C ILE A 360 -16.83 -8.86 -4.25
N ALA A 361 -16.48 -7.82 -3.50
CA ALA A 361 -17.40 -7.01 -2.70
C ALA A 361 -17.90 -5.74 -3.41
N HIS A 362 -17.71 -5.67 -4.74
CA HIS A 362 -18.06 -4.55 -5.60
C HIS A 362 -18.62 -5.03 -6.94
N ARG A 363 -19.24 -4.12 -7.69
CA ARG A 363 -19.85 -4.38 -9.00
C ARG A 363 -19.31 -3.44 -10.09
N LEU A 364 -19.76 -3.61 -11.33
CA LEU A 364 -19.35 -2.81 -12.48
C LEU A 364 -20.52 -2.02 -13.05
N GLU A 365 -20.25 -0.79 -13.49
CA GLU A 365 -21.01 -0.07 -14.52
C GLU A 365 -20.06 0.13 -15.71
N SER A 366 -20.57 0.23 -16.94
CA SER A 366 -19.73 0.53 -18.11
C SER A 366 -20.39 1.60 -18.97
N VAL A 367 -19.59 2.53 -19.49
CA VAL A 367 -20.05 3.57 -20.41
C VAL A 367 -19.10 3.64 -21.60
N LYS A 368 -19.61 3.35 -22.79
CA LYS A 368 -18.91 3.58 -24.04
C LYS A 368 -18.76 5.09 -24.27
N LEU A 369 -17.52 5.56 -24.23
CA LEU A 369 -17.08 6.95 -24.40
C LEU A 369 -16.38 7.16 -25.76
N LEU A 370 -15.88 6.09 -26.38
CA LEU A 370 -15.19 6.10 -27.67
C LEU A 370 -16.02 5.39 -28.76
N PRO A 371 -16.00 5.88 -30.02
CA PRO A 371 -16.60 5.20 -31.16
C PRO A 371 -15.76 3.99 -31.61
N ASP A 372 -16.36 3.06 -32.35
CA ASP A 372 -15.67 1.88 -32.89
C ASP A 372 -14.70 2.20 -34.05
N GLU A 373 -14.92 3.31 -34.76
CA GLU A 373 -14.04 3.81 -35.81
C GLU A 373 -13.75 5.31 -35.63
N GLY A 374 -12.49 5.70 -35.82
CA GLY A 374 -12.04 7.09 -35.73
C GLY A 374 -11.71 7.54 -34.31
N ALA A 375 -12.00 8.80 -34.00
CA ALA A 375 -11.82 9.41 -32.69
C ALA A 375 -12.84 10.54 -32.50
N ASN A 376 -13.14 10.89 -31.25
CA ASN A 376 -13.93 12.09 -30.93
C ASN A 376 -13.12 13.37 -31.22
N ASP A 377 -13.77 14.43 -31.69
CA ASP A 377 -13.12 15.76 -31.78
C ASP A 377 -12.71 16.25 -30.39
N GLU A 378 -11.49 16.80 -30.27
CA GLU A 378 -10.91 17.23 -28.98
C GLU A 378 -11.79 18.25 -28.22
N GLU A 379 -12.49 19.13 -28.95
CA GLU A 379 -13.40 20.13 -28.36
C GLU A 379 -14.60 19.50 -27.62
N HIS A 380 -14.89 18.21 -27.84
CA HIS A 380 -16.00 17.49 -27.23
C HIS A 380 -15.62 16.63 -26.00
N PHE A 381 -14.33 16.39 -25.69
CA PHE A 381 -13.95 15.45 -24.62
C PHE A 381 -14.53 15.78 -23.23
N GLY A 382 -14.53 17.08 -22.85
CA GLY A 382 -15.18 17.54 -21.62
C GLY A 382 -16.69 17.24 -21.58
N PRO A 383 -17.48 17.78 -22.52
CA PRO A 383 -18.90 17.46 -22.67
C PRO A 383 -19.23 15.95 -22.74
N LEU A 384 -18.43 15.16 -23.45
CA LEU A 384 -18.62 13.70 -23.55
C LEU A 384 -18.35 13.00 -22.22
N THR A 385 -17.34 13.42 -21.45
CA THR A 385 -17.10 12.89 -20.09
C THR A 385 -18.25 13.26 -19.15
N ALA A 386 -18.80 14.47 -19.25
CA ALA A 386 -19.95 14.90 -18.46
C ALA A 386 -21.23 14.10 -18.81
N GLU A 387 -21.48 13.81 -20.08
CA GLU A 387 -22.57 12.93 -20.51
C GLU A 387 -22.33 11.49 -20.01
N ALA A 388 -21.10 10.97 -20.13
CA ALA A 388 -20.73 9.63 -19.70
C ALA A 388 -20.93 9.42 -18.18
N VAL A 389 -20.61 10.44 -17.37
CA VAL A 389 -20.92 10.46 -15.92
C VAL A 389 -22.44 10.56 -15.67
N SER A 390 -23.16 11.33 -16.49
CA SER A 390 -24.60 11.55 -16.32
C SER A 390 -25.45 10.31 -16.63
N ARG A 391 -25.07 9.48 -17.62
CA ARG A 391 -25.80 8.25 -18.00
C ARG A 391 -26.12 7.32 -16.80
N PRO A 392 -25.13 6.79 -16.05
CA PRO A 392 -25.38 5.93 -14.89
C PRO A 392 -26.03 6.68 -13.71
N GLU A 393 -25.75 7.98 -13.54
CA GLU A 393 -26.35 8.78 -12.47
C GLU A 393 -27.84 9.04 -12.67
N ILE A 394 -28.28 9.25 -13.91
CA ILE A 394 -29.71 9.34 -14.27
C ILE A 394 -30.41 7.99 -14.08
N HIS A 395 -29.74 6.88 -14.40
CA HIS A 395 -30.29 5.54 -14.23
C HIS A 395 -30.40 5.11 -12.75
N ALA A 396 -29.33 5.31 -11.98
CA ALA A 396 -29.22 4.92 -10.58
C ALA A 396 -28.65 6.06 -9.70
N PRO A 397 -29.47 7.06 -9.33
CA PRO A 397 -29.01 8.31 -8.68
C PRO A 397 -28.54 8.16 -7.22
N HIS A 398 -28.76 7.00 -6.60
CA HIS A 398 -28.36 6.72 -5.21
C HIS A 398 -27.30 5.61 -5.09
N ARG A 399 -26.82 5.07 -6.22
CA ARG A 399 -25.77 4.05 -6.25
C ARG A 399 -24.42 4.68 -5.87
N ARG A 400 -23.73 4.08 -4.91
CA ARG A 400 -22.35 4.46 -4.55
C ARG A 400 -21.41 4.01 -5.68
N ARG A 401 -20.76 4.96 -6.35
CA ARG A 401 -19.92 4.69 -7.52
C ARG A 401 -18.61 5.49 -7.49
N LEU A 402 -17.62 4.98 -8.21
CA LEU A 402 -16.41 5.69 -8.61
C LEU A 402 -16.24 5.56 -10.13
N PHE A 403 -15.62 6.55 -10.76
CA PHE A 403 -15.40 6.56 -12.20
C PHE A 403 -13.93 6.27 -12.52
N SER A 404 -13.71 5.24 -13.34
CA SER A 404 -12.42 4.84 -13.89
C SER A 404 -12.36 5.26 -15.35
N MET A 405 -11.42 6.14 -15.71
CA MET A 405 -11.23 6.56 -17.10
C MET A 405 -9.77 6.41 -17.50
N ALA A 406 -9.52 5.47 -18.41
CA ALA A 406 -8.19 5.19 -18.95
C ALA A 406 -7.88 5.94 -20.26
N VAL A 407 -8.85 6.70 -20.77
CA VAL A 407 -8.77 7.53 -21.98
C VAL A 407 -8.07 8.87 -21.67
N THR A 408 -7.06 9.22 -22.47
CA THR A 408 -6.24 10.43 -22.34
C THR A 408 -5.93 11.08 -23.70
N SER A 409 -5.32 12.27 -23.71
CA SER A 409 -4.87 12.97 -24.92
C SER A 409 -3.51 13.65 -24.75
N ASP A 410 -2.61 13.44 -25.72
CA ASP A 410 -1.26 14.01 -25.80
C ASP A 410 -1.16 15.28 -26.69
N THR A 411 -2.26 15.69 -27.32
CA THR A 411 -2.30 16.75 -28.35
C THR A 411 -1.91 18.14 -27.81
N HIS A 412 -1.93 18.31 -26.49
CA HIS A 412 -1.66 19.57 -25.80
C HIS A 412 -0.28 19.53 -25.10
N VAL A 413 0.48 20.63 -25.16
CA VAL A 413 1.75 20.74 -24.42
C VAL A 413 1.46 20.92 -22.92
N MET A 414 1.38 19.81 -22.20
CA MET A 414 0.98 19.77 -20.80
C MET A 414 2.04 20.38 -19.88
N THR A 415 1.63 21.45 -19.19
CA THR A 415 2.47 22.23 -18.25
C THR A 415 1.96 22.17 -16.81
N GLY A 416 1.03 21.26 -16.50
CA GLY A 416 0.34 21.18 -15.21
C GLY A 416 -0.68 22.30 -14.97
N ARG A 417 -1.01 23.06 -16.01
CA ARG A 417 -2.13 24.00 -16.03
C ARG A 417 -3.42 23.25 -16.39
N PRO A 418 -4.57 23.63 -15.80
CA PRO A 418 -5.86 23.08 -16.20
C PRO A 418 -6.21 23.40 -17.67
N THR A 419 -6.82 22.43 -18.33
CA THR A 419 -7.40 22.53 -19.68
C THR A 419 -8.91 22.77 -19.59
N ALA A 420 -9.65 22.60 -20.70
CA ALA A 420 -11.10 22.50 -20.65
C ALA A 420 -11.55 21.15 -20.07
N TRP A 421 -10.95 20.05 -20.50
CA TRP A 421 -11.34 18.69 -20.10
C TRP A 421 -11.02 18.43 -18.61
N SER A 422 -9.82 18.79 -18.15
CA SER A 422 -9.45 18.66 -16.73
C SER A 422 -10.29 19.54 -15.82
N ALA A 423 -10.77 20.69 -16.33
CA ALA A 423 -11.68 21.55 -15.59
C ALA A 423 -13.11 21.00 -15.54
N GLU A 424 -13.56 20.27 -16.55
CA GLU A 424 -14.84 19.55 -16.48
C GLU A 424 -14.74 18.37 -15.50
N VAL A 425 -13.65 17.60 -15.52
CA VAL A 425 -13.39 16.56 -14.49
C VAL A 425 -13.39 17.15 -13.09
N ASP A 426 -12.75 18.32 -12.87
CA ASP A 426 -12.79 18.98 -11.57
C ASP A 426 -14.20 19.46 -11.19
N ALA A 427 -15.00 19.94 -12.16
CA ALA A 427 -16.38 20.36 -11.93
C ALA A 427 -17.29 19.18 -11.56
N LEU A 428 -17.15 18.04 -12.26
CA LEU A 428 -17.85 16.79 -11.98
C LEU A 428 -17.47 16.24 -10.60
N ALA A 429 -16.17 16.17 -10.28
CA ALA A 429 -15.67 15.70 -8.99
C ALA A 429 -16.19 16.55 -7.81
N SER A 430 -16.15 17.88 -7.94
CA SER A 430 -16.69 18.82 -6.93
C SER A 430 -18.22 18.94 -6.91
N ASP A 431 -18.92 18.29 -7.86
CA ASP A 431 -20.35 18.43 -8.09
C ASP A 431 -20.81 19.90 -8.22
N TRP A 432 -20.12 20.67 -9.06
CA TRP A 432 -20.34 22.12 -9.22
C TRP A 432 -21.79 22.48 -9.58
N SER A 433 -22.44 21.66 -10.42
CA SER A 433 -23.82 21.79 -10.88
C SER A 433 -24.84 21.41 -9.79
N GLY A 434 -24.64 20.27 -9.10
CA GLY A 434 -25.42 19.86 -7.93
C GLY A 434 -25.16 20.73 -6.68
N ASN A 435 -24.08 21.51 -6.69
CA ASN A 435 -23.58 22.38 -5.62
C ASN A 435 -22.84 21.66 -4.47
N GLY A 436 -22.18 20.54 -4.75
CA GLY A 436 -21.43 19.76 -3.77
C GLY A 436 -22.30 18.78 -2.97
N GLU A 437 -23.50 18.46 -3.47
CA GLU A 437 -24.39 17.52 -2.80
C GLU A 437 -23.90 16.08 -2.99
N ALA A 438 -23.55 15.71 -4.23
CA ALA A 438 -23.01 14.40 -4.62
C ALA A 438 -21.62 14.48 -5.27
N PRO A 439 -20.54 14.76 -4.50
CA PRO A 439 -19.16 14.67 -4.99
C PRO A 439 -18.82 13.32 -5.63
N ARG A 440 -17.90 13.32 -6.60
CA ARG A 440 -17.56 12.12 -7.40
C ARG A 440 -16.09 11.74 -7.26
N LEU A 441 -15.80 10.45 -7.04
CA LEU A 441 -14.44 9.93 -7.10
C LEU A 441 -14.07 9.63 -8.56
N MET A 442 -13.18 10.44 -9.14
CA MET A 442 -12.63 10.26 -10.48
C MET A 442 -11.21 9.70 -10.37
N ILE A 443 -10.92 8.61 -11.10
CA ILE A 443 -9.60 7.96 -11.17
C ILE A 443 -9.18 7.92 -12.65
N LEU A 444 -7.99 8.47 -12.95
CA LEU A 444 -7.52 8.76 -14.29
C LEU A 444 -6.16 8.11 -14.59
N SER A 445 -6.03 7.61 -15.82
CA SER A 445 -4.74 7.30 -16.44
C SER A 445 -3.86 8.54 -16.56
N GLY A 446 -2.57 8.41 -16.25
CA GLY A 446 -1.58 9.47 -16.46
C GLY A 446 -1.15 9.67 -17.92
N GLY A 447 -1.48 8.75 -18.82
CA GLY A 447 -0.96 8.74 -20.19
C GLY A 447 0.31 7.90 -20.36
N ASN A 448 0.65 7.56 -21.61
CA ASN A 448 1.54 6.46 -21.95
C ASN A 448 2.78 6.90 -22.74
N VAL A 449 3.94 6.40 -22.33
CA VAL A 449 5.21 6.67 -23.02
C VAL A 449 5.43 5.70 -24.17
N VAL A 450 5.46 6.26 -25.39
CA VAL A 450 5.74 5.54 -26.64
C VAL A 450 7.21 5.69 -27.07
N GLY A 451 7.72 4.74 -27.84
CA GLY A 451 9.04 4.86 -28.47
C GLY A 451 10.24 4.76 -27.52
N ILE A 452 10.08 4.01 -26.41
CA ILE A 452 11.19 3.60 -25.53
C ILE A 452 12.31 2.91 -26.33
N LYS A 453 13.55 3.12 -25.90
CA LYS A 453 14.76 2.61 -26.57
C LYS A 453 15.71 1.98 -25.56
N PRO A 454 16.55 1.01 -26.00
CA PRO A 454 17.53 0.35 -25.14
C PRO A 454 18.37 1.32 -24.33
N GLY A 455 18.45 1.08 -23.01
CA GLY A 455 19.15 1.95 -22.05
C GLY A 455 18.64 3.40 -21.90
N GLY A 456 17.56 3.78 -22.58
CA GLY A 456 17.06 5.17 -22.65
C GLY A 456 15.81 5.47 -21.81
N TYR A 457 15.08 4.45 -21.34
CA TYR A 457 13.70 4.57 -20.87
C TYR A 457 13.45 5.74 -19.90
N PHE A 458 14.20 5.81 -18.81
CA PHE A 458 14.02 6.80 -17.74
C PHE A 458 14.17 8.26 -18.20
N ALA A 459 14.98 8.50 -19.24
CA ALA A 459 15.11 9.82 -19.86
C ALA A 459 13.88 10.16 -20.71
N THR A 460 13.27 9.16 -21.37
CA THR A 460 12.00 9.30 -22.06
C THR A 460 10.86 9.53 -21.06
N ASN A 461 10.74 8.75 -19.97
CA ASN A 461 9.75 9.00 -18.92
C ASN A 461 9.88 10.41 -18.31
N SER A 462 11.11 10.86 -18.05
CA SER A 462 11.38 12.25 -17.60
C SER A 462 10.98 13.32 -18.63
N GLY A 463 10.93 12.98 -19.92
CA GLY A 463 10.62 13.90 -21.02
C GLY A 463 9.14 13.93 -21.41
N SER A 464 8.44 12.80 -21.28
CA SER A 464 7.02 12.64 -21.61
C SER A 464 6.13 13.17 -20.50
N PRO A 465 5.37 14.27 -20.74
CA PRO A 465 4.49 14.82 -19.73
C PRO A 465 3.26 13.93 -19.50
N ILE A 466 2.66 14.02 -18.32
CA ILE A 466 1.30 13.51 -18.06
C ILE A 466 0.30 14.23 -18.97
N GLU A 467 -0.61 13.44 -19.54
CA GLU A 467 -1.60 13.80 -20.56
C GLU A 467 -2.85 14.48 -19.98
N ASP A 468 -3.71 15.01 -20.87
CA ASP A 468 -5.04 15.52 -20.49
C ASP A 468 -6.00 14.33 -20.32
N PRO A 469 -6.89 14.28 -19.30
CA PRO A 469 -7.21 15.28 -18.28
C PRO A 469 -6.52 15.04 -16.92
N ALA A 470 -5.42 14.29 -16.87
CA ALA A 470 -4.74 13.85 -15.64
C ALA A 470 -3.98 14.95 -14.87
N ASN A 471 -4.03 16.18 -15.37
CA ASN A 471 -3.74 17.45 -14.69
C ASN A 471 -4.87 17.97 -13.78
N ALA A 472 -6.04 17.32 -13.74
CA ALA A 472 -7.15 17.66 -12.85
C ALA A 472 -6.73 17.71 -11.36
N TRP A 473 -7.27 18.68 -10.62
CA TRP A 473 -6.91 18.93 -9.22
C TRP A 473 -7.67 18.05 -8.22
N ASN A 474 -8.85 17.56 -8.57
CA ASN A 474 -9.74 16.78 -7.73
C ASN A 474 -9.57 15.27 -7.96
N ALA A 475 -9.36 14.84 -9.19
CA ALA A 475 -9.18 13.42 -9.55
C ALA A 475 -7.89 12.81 -9.00
N VAL A 476 -7.89 11.49 -8.79
CA VAL A 476 -6.67 10.68 -8.61
C VAL A 476 -6.07 10.42 -9.99
N THR A 477 -4.80 10.75 -10.16
CA THR A 477 -4.04 10.39 -11.36
C THR A 477 -3.09 9.24 -11.05
N VAL A 478 -3.08 8.25 -11.92
CA VAL A 478 -2.35 6.98 -11.74
C VAL A 478 -1.25 6.85 -12.78
N GLY A 479 0.00 6.68 -12.33
CA GLY A 479 1.11 6.24 -13.17
C GLY A 479 1.40 4.75 -12.98
N ALA A 480 2.43 4.23 -13.65
CA ALA A 480 2.76 2.81 -13.63
C ALA A 480 4.10 2.51 -12.93
N ILE A 481 4.11 1.52 -12.03
CA ILE A 481 5.32 0.76 -11.66
C ILE A 481 5.33 -0.58 -12.41
N THR A 482 6.39 -1.36 -12.23
CA THR A 482 6.35 -2.80 -12.53
C THR A 482 7.16 -3.60 -11.53
N ALA A 483 6.54 -4.63 -10.96
CA ALA A 483 7.20 -5.74 -10.29
C ALA A 483 7.57 -6.85 -11.31
N LYS A 484 6.81 -6.96 -12.41
CA LYS A 484 7.04 -7.94 -13.50
C LYS A 484 8.40 -7.71 -14.17
N VAL A 485 9.26 -8.72 -14.09
CA VAL A 485 10.63 -8.74 -14.66
C VAL A 485 11.01 -10.08 -15.29
N ASP A 486 10.31 -11.16 -14.94
CA ASP A 486 10.57 -12.49 -15.46
C ASP A 486 9.96 -12.65 -16.86
N ILE A 487 10.84 -12.83 -17.85
CA ILE A 487 10.47 -13.11 -19.23
C ILE A 487 10.43 -14.63 -19.39
N THR A 488 9.33 -15.17 -19.90
CA THR A 488 9.09 -16.62 -19.96
C THR A 488 8.85 -17.16 -21.37
N GLU A 489 8.62 -16.27 -22.34
CA GLU A 489 8.45 -16.55 -23.76
C GLU A 489 9.61 -17.42 -24.32
N PRO A 490 9.40 -18.23 -25.39
CA PRO A 490 10.40 -19.15 -25.96
C PRO A 490 11.76 -18.55 -26.41
N TYR A 491 11.94 -17.23 -26.32
CA TYR A 491 13.17 -16.49 -26.63
C TYR A 491 13.70 -15.67 -25.44
N ALA A 492 13.25 -15.93 -24.21
CA ALA A 492 13.56 -15.13 -23.01
C ALA A 492 15.06 -14.82 -22.80
N ASP A 493 15.97 -15.76 -23.07
CA ASP A 493 17.42 -15.52 -22.94
C ASP A 493 18.01 -14.48 -23.91
N ALA A 494 17.23 -14.00 -24.89
CA ALA A 494 17.60 -12.91 -25.80
C ALA A 494 17.20 -11.51 -25.32
N TYR A 495 16.50 -11.39 -24.18
CA TYR A 495 15.97 -10.13 -23.66
C TYR A 495 16.28 -9.94 -22.17
N ASP A 496 16.43 -8.68 -21.76
CA ASP A 496 16.42 -8.26 -20.34
C ASP A 496 15.24 -7.30 -20.07
N PRO A 497 14.67 -7.26 -18.86
CA PRO A 497 13.57 -6.34 -18.52
C PRO A 497 14.04 -4.88 -18.44
N VAL A 498 13.34 -3.97 -19.13
CA VAL A 498 13.70 -2.54 -19.24
C VAL A 498 13.72 -1.83 -17.88
N ALA A 499 12.68 -2.03 -17.06
CA ALA A 499 12.63 -1.52 -15.69
C ALA A 499 12.94 -2.62 -14.66
N PRO A 500 13.65 -2.31 -13.56
CA PRO A 500 13.86 -3.25 -12.47
C PRO A 500 12.57 -3.46 -11.66
N SER A 501 12.45 -4.60 -10.97
CA SER A 501 11.28 -4.93 -10.17
C SER A 501 11.04 -3.89 -9.05
N GLY A 502 9.80 -3.45 -8.92
CA GLY A 502 9.37 -2.34 -8.08
C GLY A 502 9.73 -0.95 -8.63
N GLY A 503 10.35 -0.84 -9.82
CA GLY A 503 10.75 0.43 -10.43
C GLY A 503 9.62 1.13 -11.17
N LEU A 504 9.84 2.39 -11.58
CA LEU A 504 8.94 3.08 -12.51
C LEU A 504 8.85 2.29 -13.83
N SER A 505 7.63 1.97 -14.27
CA SER A 505 7.39 1.25 -15.53
C SER A 505 7.88 2.07 -16.73
N PRO A 506 8.42 1.42 -17.79
CA PRO A 506 8.80 2.11 -19.02
C PRO A 506 7.63 2.86 -19.67
N TYR A 507 6.38 2.45 -19.42
CA TYR A 507 5.19 3.09 -19.96
C TYR A 507 4.75 4.37 -19.23
N SER A 508 5.23 4.67 -18.03
CA SER A 508 4.67 5.76 -17.22
C SER A 508 5.10 7.16 -17.68
N SER A 509 4.14 8.03 -18.00
CA SER A 509 4.36 9.47 -18.14
C SER A 509 4.70 10.12 -16.79
N THR A 510 5.15 11.38 -16.78
CA THR A 510 5.53 12.11 -15.55
C THR A 510 5.12 13.58 -15.57
N SER A 511 4.99 14.24 -14.42
CA SER A 511 4.81 15.71 -14.36
C SER A 511 6.14 16.48 -14.28
N PHE A 512 7.29 15.85 -14.54
CA PHE A 512 8.62 16.44 -14.32
C PHE A 512 8.89 17.72 -15.10
N THR A 513 8.27 17.87 -16.27
CA THR A 513 8.39 19.03 -17.16
C THR A 513 7.41 20.18 -16.86
N TRP A 514 6.49 20.00 -15.91
CA TRP A 514 5.42 20.97 -15.61
C TRP A 514 5.90 22.24 -14.89
N ASP A 515 5.06 23.29 -14.91
CA ASP A 515 5.27 24.50 -14.11
C ASP A 515 5.46 24.12 -12.64
N ARG A 516 6.51 24.66 -12.00
CA ARG A 516 6.96 24.23 -10.65
C ARG A 516 5.84 24.18 -9.61
N GLU A 517 4.91 25.13 -9.65
CA GLU A 517 3.83 25.27 -8.67
C GLU A 517 2.52 24.52 -9.04
N ALA A 518 2.51 23.75 -10.13
CA ALA A 518 1.44 22.81 -10.44
C ALA A 518 1.35 21.69 -9.37
N PRO A 519 0.19 21.02 -9.18
CA PRO A 519 0.08 19.84 -8.32
C PRO A 519 1.12 18.77 -8.67
N PHE A 520 1.55 17.98 -7.69
CA PHE A 520 2.36 16.79 -7.97
C PHE A 520 1.47 15.72 -8.61
N LYS A 521 1.89 15.20 -9.76
CA LYS A 521 1.21 14.12 -10.49
C LYS A 521 2.26 13.11 -11.02
N PRO A 522 1.97 11.80 -11.09
CA PRO A 522 0.73 11.17 -10.64
C PRO A 522 0.60 11.27 -9.10
N ASP A 523 -0.58 11.03 -8.54
CA ASP A 523 -0.75 11.04 -7.08
C ASP A 523 -0.17 9.75 -6.47
N VAL A 524 -0.40 8.63 -7.17
CA VAL A 524 -0.05 7.26 -6.82
C VAL A 524 0.37 6.50 -8.08
N VAL A 525 0.94 5.31 -7.91
CA VAL A 525 1.30 4.40 -9.00
C VAL A 525 0.88 2.96 -8.67
N PHE A 526 0.56 2.16 -9.68
CA PHE A 526 0.22 0.73 -9.55
C PHE A 526 0.94 -0.08 -10.63
N GLU A 527 0.93 -1.41 -10.53
CA GLU A 527 1.44 -2.33 -11.56
C GLU A 527 0.83 -2.02 -12.94
N GLY A 528 1.70 -1.78 -13.92
CA GLY A 528 1.35 -1.46 -15.32
C GLY A 528 2.26 -2.15 -16.34
N GLY A 529 2.98 -3.19 -15.93
CA GLY A 529 3.81 -4.02 -16.79
C GLY A 529 5.11 -3.36 -17.26
N ASN A 530 5.87 -4.16 -17.99
CA ASN A 530 7.26 -3.88 -18.39
C ASN A 530 7.47 -4.14 -19.88
N MET A 531 8.69 -3.89 -20.37
CA MET A 531 9.14 -4.23 -21.72
C MET A 531 10.38 -5.11 -21.65
N GLY A 532 10.57 -5.99 -22.64
CA GLY A 532 11.84 -6.68 -22.88
C GLY A 532 12.74 -5.86 -23.81
N ASP A 533 14.04 -5.84 -23.54
CA ASP A 533 15.10 -5.14 -24.29
C ASP A 533 16.04 -6.18 -24.92
N ASP A 534 16.12 -6.24 -26.26
CA ASP A 534 17.09 -7.10 -26.99
C ASP A 534 18.42 -6.37 -27.31
N GLY A 535 18.60 -5.16 -26.79
CA GLY A 535 19.72 -4.27 -27.10
C GLY A 535 19.57 -3.49 -28.41
N MET A 536 18.51 -3.74 -29.20
CA MET A 536 18.17 -3.01 -30.43
C MET A 536 16.82 -2.31 -30.35
N LEU A 537 15.82 -2.95 -29.73
CA LEU A 537 14.43 -2.53 -29.58
C LEU A 537 13.91 -2.90 -28.18
N CYS A 538 12.97 -2.10 -27.68
CA CYS A 538 12.17 -2.46 -26.51
C CYS A 538 10.78 -2.92 -26.98
N SER A 539 10.37 -4.11 -26.55
CA SER A 539 9.16 -4.80 -27.01
C SER A 539 8.23 -5.11 -25.84
N GLN A 540 6.92 -5.11 -26.11
CA GLN A 540 5.91 -5.65 -25.20
C GLN A 540 6.00 -7.19 -25.17
N MET A 541 5.71 -7.78 -24.02
CA MET A 541 5.66 -9.23 -23.77
C MET A 541 4.43 -9.57 -22.94
N ASP A 542 3.92 -10.79 -23.06
CA ASP A 542 2.74 -11.23 -22.30
C ASP A 542 3.14 -11.56 -20.85
N SER A 543 4.32 -12.15 -20.64
CA SER A 543 4.89 -12.40 -19.29
C SER A 543 5.03 -11.11 -18.47
N LEU A 544 5.42 -10.03 -19.15
CA LEU A 544 5.59 -8.68 -18.59
C LEU A 544 4.29 -7.84 -18.55
N SER A 545 3.15 -8.41 -18.96
CA SER A 545 1.82 -7.76 -18.94
C SER A 545 0.91 -8.34 -17.83
N LEU A 546 -0.21 -7.69 -17.56
CA LEU A 546 -1.23 -8.14 -16.62
C LEU A 546 -2.29 -9.00 -17.35
N LEU A 547 -2.72 -10.11 -16.76
CA LEU A 547 -3.77 -10.95 -17.35
C LEU A 547 -5.17 -10.40 -17.02
N THR A 548 -6.06 -10.39 -18.02
CA THR A 548 -7.44 -9.88 -17.90
C THR A 548 -8.39 -10.59 -18.88
N THR A 549 -9.64 -10.14 -18.96
CA THR A 549 -10.73 -10.69 -19.75
C THR A 549 -10.75 -10.18 -21.20
N HIS A 550 -10.91 -11.09 -22.16
CA HIS A 550 -10.93 -10.78 -23.60
C HIS A 550 -12.35 -10.44 -24.13
N HIS A 551 -12.48 -9.40 -24.96
CA HIS A 551 -13.77 -8.88 -25.43
C HIS A 551 -14.60 -9.83 -26.30
N ARG A 552 -13.97 -10.83 -26.93
CA ARG A 552 -14.67 -11.88 -27.69
C ARG A 552 -14.53 -13.24 -26.97
N PRO A 553 -15.32 -13.51 -25.89
CA PRO A 553 -15.23 -14.71 -25.04
C PRO A 553 -15.49 -16.04 -25.78
N ILE A 554 -16.05 -16.00 -26.98
CA ILE A 554 -16.22 -17.18 -27.84
C ILE A 554 -14.89 -17.62 -28.49
N ASN A 555 -13.96 -16.66 -28.70
CA ASN A 555 -12.68 -16.91 -29.38
C ASN A 555 -11.55 -17.23 -28.41
N ARG A 556 -11.48 -16.49 -27.29
CA ARG A 556 -10.54 -16.63 -26.17
C ARG A 556 -11.20 -16.05 -24.91
N GLN A 557 -10.91 -16.60 -23.73
CA GLN A 557 -11.36 -16.04 -22.46
C GLN A 557 -10.43 -14.91 -21.96
N PHE A 558 -9.12 -15.05 -22.19
CA PHE A 558 -8.10 -14.18 -21.61
C PHE A 558 -7.39 -13.30 -22.64
N ALA A 559 -6.97 -12.13 -22.17
CA ALA A 559 -6.18 -11.12 -22.88
C ALA A 559 -5.12 -10.55 -21.93
N THR A 560 -4.11 -9.90 -22.47
CA THR A 560 -3.13 -9.11 -21.72
C THR A 560 -3.39 -7.62 -21.84
N THR A 561 -3.10 -6.86 -20.78
CA THR A 561 -3.13 -5.39 -20.78
C THR A 561 -1.98 -4.85 -19.93
N TRP A 562 -1.57 -3.61 -20.18
CA TRP A 562 -0.34 -3.00 -19.67
C TRP A 562 -0.48 -1.46 -19.63
N ALA A 563 0.62 -0.78 -19.37
CA ALA A 563 0.73 0.68 -19.29
C ALA A 563 -0.14 1.32 -18.19
N THR A 564 -0.35 2.64 -18.27
CA THR A 564 -1.05 3.39 -17.21
C THR A 564 -2.56 3.14 -17.18
N SER A 565 -3.15 2.58 -18.24
CA SER A 565 -4.55 2.11 -18.22
C SER A 565 -4.71 0.93 -17.26
N ALA A 566 -3.90 -0.13 -17.41
CA ALA A 566 -3.90 -1.28 -16.49
C ALA A 566 -3.74 -0.86 -15.02
N ALA A 567 -2.78 0.04 -14.74
CA ALA A 567 -2.59 0.62 -13.42
C ALA A 567 -3.84 1.39 -12.91
N THR A 568 -4.57 2.08 -13.79
CA THR A 568 -5.81 2.80 -13.47
C THR A 568 -6.93 1.86 -13.07
N ALA A 569 -7.09 0.71 -13.76
CA ALA A 569 -8.07 -0.30 -13.36
C ALA A 569 -7.74 -0.93 -11.99
N LEU A 570 -6.46 -1.19 -11.69
CA LEU A 570 -6.05 -1.64 -10.36
C LEU A 570 -6.32 -0.59 -9.26
N ALA A 571 -6.04 0.69 -9.54
CA ALA A 571 -6.36 1.79 -8.64
C ALA A 571 -7.88 1.91 -8.38
N SER A 572 -8.70 1.65 -9.39
CA SER A 572 -10.15 1.63 -9.30
C SER A 572 -10.68 0.43 -8.51
N ARG A 573 -10.07 -0.75 -8.65
CA ARG A 573 -10.34 -1.91 -7.78
C ARG A 573 -9.99 -1.62 -6.32
N PHE A 574 -8.81 -1.05 -6.07
CA PHE A 574 -8.36 -0.64 -4.73
C PHE A 574 -9.38 0.31 -4.07
N ALA A 575 -9.80 1.35 -4.80
CA ALA A 575 -10.77 2.32 -4.29
C ALA A 575 -12.15 1.68 -4.03
N ALA A 576 -12.59 0.75 -4.88
CA ALA A 576 -13.83 0.00 -4.66
C ALA A 576 -13.75 -0.91 -3.42
N GLN A 577 -12.60 -1.55 -3.16
CA GLN A 577 -12.39 -2.34 -1.95
C GLN A 577 -12.45 -1.48 -0.68
N VAL A 578 -11.83 -0.28 -0.67
CA VAL A 578 -11.95 0.69 0.43
C VAL A 578 -13.41 1.15 0.63
N MET A 579 -14.16 1.39 -0.46
CA MET A 579 -15.59 1.75 -0.41
C MET A 579 -16.53 0.59 -0.03
N ALA A 580 -16.06 -0.65 -0.10
CA ALA A 580 -16.81 -1.84 0.32
C ALA A 580 -16.62 -2.11 1.82
N GLU A 581 -15.38 -1.97 2.32
CA GLU A 581 -15.09 -2.11 3.76
C GLU A 581 -15.64 -0.94 4.58
N TYR A 582 -15.57 0.29 4.05
CA TYR A 582 -16.11 1.48 4.71
C TYR A 582 -17.19 2.21 3.88
N PRO A 583 -18.44 1.71 3.84
CA PRO A 583 -19.51 2.27 3.03
C PRO A 583 -19.86 3.75 3.26
N ALA A 584 -19.51 4.30 4.43
CA ALA A 584 -19.82 5.67 4.84
C ALA A 584 -18.70 6.71 4.55
N LEU A 585 -17.61 6.32 3.88
CA LEU A 585 -16.55 7.26 3.52
C LEU A 585 -16.92 8.09 2.29
N TRP A 586 -16.54 9.37 2.33
CA TRP A 586 -16.65 10.31 1.23
C TRP A 586 -15.57 10.07 0.17
N PRO A 587 -15.81 10.43 -1.11
CA PRO A 587 -14.80 10.42 -2.17
C PRO A 587 -13.46 11.05 -1.77
N GLU A 588 -13.51 12.17 -1.04
CA GLU A 588 -12.33 12.87 -0.53
C GLU A 588 -11.52 11.99 0.43
N THR A 589 -12.17 11.14 1.24
CA THR A 589 -11.50 10.22 2.18
C THR A 589 -10.92 9.01 1.49
N VAL A 590 -11.63 8.41 0.53
CA VAL A 590 -11.10 7.28 -0.26
C VAL A 590 -9.85 7.73 -1.02
N ARG A 591 -9.91 8.90 -1.68
CA ARG A 591 -8.75 9.56 -2.30
C ARG A 591 -7.62 9.83 -1.30
N ALA A 592 -7.96 10.27 -0.08
CA ALA A 592 -6.96 10.49 0.95
C ALA A 592 -6.26 9.18 1.33
N LEU A 593 -7.00 8.10 1.59
CA LEU A 593 -6.46 6.78 2.00
C LEU A 593 -5.55 6.15 0.93
N MET A 594 -5.87 6.27 -0.36
CA MET A 594 -5.01 5.82 -1.46
C MET A 594 -3.60 6.46 -1.37
N VAL A 595 -3.54 7.79 -1.21
CA VAL A 595 -2.27 8.52 -1.04
C VAL A 595 -1.67 8.34 0.36
N HIS A 596 -2.50 8.08 1.38
CA HIS A 596 -2.06 7.91 2.76
C HIS A 596 -1.34 6.58 3.00
N SER A 597 -1.77 5.48 2.37
CA SER A 597 -1.07 4.19 2.47
C SER A 597 0.20 4.14 1.62
N ALA A 598 0.26 4.91 0.52
CA ALA A 598 1.28 4.82 -0.52
C ALA A 598 2.74 4.86 -0.03
N GLN A 599 3.59 4.01 -0.62
CA GLN A 599 5.02 3.94 -0.32
C GLN A 599 5.90 3.81 -1.57
N TRP A 600 7.08 4.43 -1.51
CA TRP A 600 8.12 4.22 -2.53
C TRP A 600 8.87 2.94 -2.24
N THR A 601 8.83 1.98 -3.17
CA THR A 601 9.64 0.76 -3.17
C THR A 601 11.15 1.07 -3.01
N PRO A 602 11.99 0.11 -2.59
CA PRO A 602 13.45 0.28 -2.59
C PRO A 602 14.01 0.68 -3.97
N ALA A 603 13.42 0.16 -5.06
CA ALA A 603 13.82 0.51 -6.43
C ALA A 603 13.49 1.96 -6.79
N LEU A 604 12.29 2.46 -6.47
CA LEU A 604 11.94 3.89 -6.62
C LEU A 604 12.83 4.78 -5.73
N GLN A 605 13.19 4.32 -4.53
CA GLN A 605 14.11 5.07 -3.67
C GLN A 605 15.53 5.15 -4.29
N ALA A 606 16.00 4.06 -4.90
CA ALA A 606 17.29 3.97 -5.59
C ALA A 606 17.33 4.71 -6.95
N GLN A 607 16.22 4.77 -7.69
CA GLN A 607 16.09 5.57 -8.93
C GLN A 607 16.16 7.09 -8.66
N PHE A 608 15.76 7.55 -7.47
CA PHE A 608 15.81 8.97 -7.08
C PHE A 608 16.58 9.18 -5.74
N PRO A 609 17.90 8.92 -5.68
CA PRO A 609 18.64 8.92 -4.41
C PRO A 609 19.04 10.33 -3.99
N GLY A 610 18.95 10.67 -2.69
CA GLY A 610 19.50 11.91 -2.12
C GLY A 610 18.48 12.81 -1.41
N GLY A 611 18.75 14.14 -1.42
CA GLY A 611 18.05 15.14 -0.60
C GLY A 611 16.74 15.68 -1.16
N ARG A 612 16.20 16.73 -0.51
CA ARG A 612 14.84 17.30 -0.70
C ARG A 612 14.40 17.66 -2.12
N ASP A 613 15.33 17.88 -3.05
CA ASP A 613 14.96 18.19 -4.44
C ASP A 613 14.81 16.91 -5.29
N ASN A 614 15.45 15.80 -4.89
CA ASN A 614 15.16 14.48 -5.45
C ASN A 614 13.85 13.89 -4.90
N ILE A 615 13.38 14.33 -3.73
CA ILE A 615 12.01 14.03 -3.25
C ILE A 615 10.96 14.68 -4.18
N GLU A 616 11.17 15.94 -4.57
CA GLU A 616 10.31 16.60 -5.56
C GLU A 616 10.41 15.91 -6.93
N ARG A 617 11.60 15.52 -7.39
CA ARG A 617 11.73 14.72 -8.62
C ARG A 617 10.97 13.40 -8.52
N ARG A 618 11.07 12.68 -7.40
CA ARG A 618 10.37 11.40 -7.18
C ARG A 618 8.85 11.57 -7.24
N LEU A 619 8.29 12.53 -6.49
CA LEU A 619 6.86 12.88 -6.56
C LEU A 619 6.40 13.23 -7.98
N ARG A 620 7.25 13.92 -8.76
CA ARG A 620 6.98 14.27 -10.15
C ARG A 620 6.94 13.07 -11.11
N HIS A 621 7.46 11.90 -10.73
CA HIS A 621 7.49 10.69 -11.58
C HIS A 621 6.53 9.59 -11.08
N CYS A 622 6.51 9.30 -9.78
CA CYS A 622 5.75 8.19 -9.21
C CYS A 622 4.84 8.58 -8.04
N GLY A 623 4.53 9.87 -7.88
CA GLY A 623 3.67 10.34 -6.79
C GLY A 623 4.19 9.92 -5.43
N TRP A 624 3.29 9.52 -4.54
CA TRP A 624 3.62 8.99 -3.22
C TRP A 624 4.06 7.52 -3.21
N GLY A 625 4.16 6.91 -4.39
CA GLY A 625 4.48 5.51 -4.61
C GLY A 625 3.23 4.63 -4.71
N GLU A 626 3.40 3.36 -4.39
CA GLU A 626 2.39 2.31 -4.52
C GLU A 626 1.50 2.25 -3.28
N PRO A 627 0.16 2.38 -3.42
CA PRO A 627 -0.80 2.22 -2.33
C PRO A 627 -0.83 0.79 -1.79
N ASP A 628 -0.53 0.64 -0.50
CA ASP A 628 -0.71 -0.61 0.21
C ASP A 628 -2.17 -0.76 0.66
N LEU A 629 -2.83 -1.84 0.24
CA LEU A 629 -4.24 -2.07 0.56
C LEU A 629 -4.42 -2.42 2.04
N ALA A 630 -3.50 -3.17 2.65
CA ALA A 630 -3.60 -3.54 4.06
C ALA A 630 -3.60 -2.31 4.97
N SER A 631 -2.69 -1.35 4.74
CA SER A 631 -2.65 -0.07 5.47
C SER A 631 -3.79 0.90 5.13
N ALA A 632 -4.54 0.69 4.04
CA ALA A 632 -5.69 1.51 3.64
C ALA A 632 -7.04 0.92 4.08
N LEU A 633 -7.05 -0.35 4.48
CA LEU A 633 -8.20 -1.02 5.09
C LEU A 633 -8.05 -1.10 6.63
N HIS A 634 -6.83 -1.22 7.16
CA HIS A 634 -6.61 -1.55 8.57
C HIS A 634 -5.62 -0.61 9.27
N SER A 635 -5.95 -0.31 10.53
CA SER A 635 -4.99 0.08 11.57
C SER A 635 -4.45 -1.18 12.28
N GLY A 636 -3.45 -1.03 13.13
CA GLY A 636 -2.92 -2.08 14.00
C GLY A 636 -2.29 -1.50 15.27
N SER A 637 -1.70 -2.35 16.10
CA SER A 637 -1.00 -2.01 17.34
C SER A 637 0.14 -1.00 17.12
N ASP A 638 0.88 -1.12 16.01
CA ASP A 638 2.09 -0.37 15.66
C ASP A 638 1.87 0.77 14.65
N SER A 639 0.79 0.70 13.86
CA SER A 639 0.43 1.71 12.88
C SER A 639 -1.07 2.00 12.94
N LEU A 640 -1.48 3.19 13.39
CA LEU A 640 -2.90 3.53 13.58
C LEU A 640 -3.33 4.71 12.72
N THR A 641 -4.49 4.61 12.08
CA THR A 641 -5.08 5.67 11.26
C THR A 641 -6.33 6.25 11.92
N LEU A 642 -6.37 7.58 11.99
CA LEU A 642 -7.51 8.41 12.37
C LEU A 642 -8.07 9.09 11.12
N ILE A 643 -9.40 9.13 11.00
CA ILE A 643 -10.13 9.76 9.89
C ILE A 643 -11.09 10.79 10.46
N ALA A 644 -11.08 12.02 9.96
CA ALA A 644 -12.14 13.00 10.21
C ALA A 644 -12.76 13.45 8.88
N GLN A 645 -14.08 13.31 8.76
CA GLN A 645 -14.87 13.84 7.63
C GLN A 645 -15.70 15.01 8.17
N ALA A 646 -15.46 16.23 7.68
CA ALA A 646 -16.07 17.42 8.25
C ALA A 646 -16.30 18.53 7.23
N GLU A 647 -17.17 19.47 7.58
CA GLU A 647 -17.43 20.69 6.81
C GLU A 647 -16.95 21.94 7.56
N LEU A 648 -16.49 22.95 6.83
CA LEU A 648 -16.23 24.31 7.33
C LEU A 648 -16.67 25.36 6.33
N GLN A 649 -17.04 26.56 6.78
CA GLN A 649 -17.32 27.71 5.92
C GLN A 649 -16.00 28.47 5.65
N PRO A 650 -15.41 28.43 4.44
CA PRO A 650 -14.06 28.97 4.23
C PRO A 650 -13.97 30.48 4.40
N TYR A 651 -15.04 31.18 4.00
CA TYR A 651 -15.09 32.65 4.02
C TYR A 651 -16.41 33.15 4.57
N GLY A 652 -16.49 34.45 4.82
CA GLY A 652 -17.71 35.09 5.29
C GLY A 652 -17.54 36.58 5.55
N ARG A 653 -18.67 37.26 5.71
CA ARG A 653 -18.77 38.70 5.92
C ARG A 653 -19.13 39.02 7.37
N ARG A 654 -18.11 39.30 8.19
CA ARG A 654 -18.26 39.52 9.66
C ARG A 654 -19.20 40.67 10.07
N ARG A 655 -19.47 41.64 9.17
CA ARG A 655 -20.43 42.74 9.35
C ARG A 655 -20.97 43.21 7.98
N PRO A 656 -22.20 43.76 7.89
CA PRO A 656 -22.70 44.36 6.65
C PRO A 656 -21.71 45.39 6.06
N ARG A 657 -21.47 45.31 4.74
CA ARG A 657 -20.47 46.10 3.99
C ARG A 657 -18.99 45.92 4.38
N ALA A 658 -18.64 44.96 5.25
CA ALA A 658 -17.25 44.55 5.41
C ALA A 658 -16.76 43.74 4.19
N SER A 659 -15.45 43.72 3.97
CA SER A 659 -14.81 42.79 3.04
C SER A 659 -15.02 41.34 3.49
N ILE A 660 -15.02 40.41 2.53
CA ILE A 660 -15.03 38.98 2.80
C ILE A 660 -13.66 38.58 3.36
N THR A 661 -13.67 37.78 4.43
CA THR A 661 -12.47 37.28 5.13
C THR A 661 -12.61 35.78 5.41
N ALA A 662 -11.53 35.13 5.83
CA ALA A 662 -11.61 33.79 6.43
C ALA A 662 -12.63 33.78 7.60
N HIS A 663 -13.47 32.75 7.62
CA HIS A 663 -14.54 32.59 8.61
C HIS A 663 -14.18 31.51 9.63
N ASP A 664 -14.29 30.24 9.25
CA ASP A 664 -14.06 29.11 10.15
C ASP A 664 -12.59 28.67 10.20
N MET A 665 -12.23 28.07 11.34
CA MET A 665 -11.10 27.16 11.49
C MET A 665 -11.60 25.96 12.29
N ARG A 666 -11.28 24.75 11.85
CA ARG A 666 -11.61 23.50 12.54
C ARG A 666 -10.37 22.98 13.27
N LEU A 667 -10.47 22.82 14.58
CA LEU A 667 -9.41 22.31 15.43
C LEU A 667 -9.72 20.87 15.84
N HIS A 668 -8.98 19.92 15.28
CA HIS A 668 -9.08 18.49 15.57
C HIS A 668 -8.17 18.15 16.73
N ARG A 669 -8.74 17.68 17.84
CA ARG A 669 -8.01 17.09 18.96
C ARG A 669 -7.72 15.63 18.66
N LEU A 670 -6.46 15.24 18.77
CA LEU A 670 -6.00 13.89 18.46
C LEU A 670 -6.00 13.05 19.76
N PRO A 671 -6.68 11.90 19.82
CA PRO A 671 -6.78 11.03 21.00
C PRO A 671 -5.50 10.22 21.26
N TRP A 672 -4.32 10.85 21.13
CA TRP A 672 -3.03 10.15 21.19
C TRP A 672 -2.83 9.34 22.48
N PRO A 673 -2.31 8.09 22.39
CA PRO A 673 -2.09 7.20 23.52
C PRO A 673 -0.81 7.63 24.24
N ARG A 674 -0.89 8.76 24.96
CA ARG A 674 0.30 9.51 25.42
C ARG A 674 1.26 8.69 26.27
N ASP A 675 0.74 7.81 27.11
CA ASP A 675 1.57 7.03 28.04
C ASP A 675 2.29 5.89 27.31
N ALA A 676 1.64 5.27 26.31
CA ALA A 676 2.27 4.33 25.39
C ALA A 676 3.37 5.00 24.55
N LEU A 677 3.09 6.18 23.96
CA LEU A 677 4.09 6.96 23.20
C LEU A 677 5.25 7.44 24.08
N GLN A 678 5.01 7.82 25.34
CA GLN A 678 6.08 8.21 26.27
C GLN A 678 6.94 7.02 26.73
N ALA A 679 6.40 5.80 26.75
CA ALA A 679 7.16 4.60 27.08
C ALA A 679 8.24 4.26 26.02
N LEU A 680 8.13 4.79 24.80
CA LEU A 680 9.09 4.54 23.71
C LEU A 680 10.36 5.41 23.79
N LEU A 681 10.43 6.36 24.74
CA LEU A 681 11.59 7.22 24.96
C LEU A 681 12.04 7.91 23.65
N GLU A 682 13.33 7.90 23.30
CA GLU A 682 13.84 8.60 22.11
C GLU A 682 13.68 7.81 20.80
N THR A 683 12.77 6.83 20.73
CA THR A 683 12.41 6.16 19.46
C THR A 683 11.68 7.13 18.54
N ASP A 684 12.22 7.33 17.34
CA ASP A 684 11.59 8.07 16.24
C ASP A 684 10.35 7.33 15.70
N VAL A 685 9.30 8.09 15.39
CA VAL A 685 8.05 7.62 14.78
C VAL A 685 7.63 8.54 13.64
N GLU A 686 6.93 8.01 12.63
CA GLU A 686 6.35 8.82 11.55
C GLU A 686 4.93 9.27 11.93
N LEU A 687 4.70 10.58 11.95
CA LEU A 687 3.38 11.18 11.82
C LEU A 687 3.13 11.48 10.34
N ARG A 688 2.11 10.84 9.75
CA ARG A 688 1.67 11.09 8.37
C ARG A 688 0.34 11.84 8.39
N VAL A 689 0.21 12.86 7.54
CA VAL A 689 -1.01 13.68 7.44
C VAL A 689 -1.40 13.84 5.99
N SER A 690 -2.67 13.61 5.68
CA SER A 690 -3.29 13.89 4.38
C SER A 690 -4.56 14.71 4.57
N LEU A 691 -4.64 15.86 3.89
CA LEU A 691 -5.83 16.71 3.82
C LEU A 691 -6.34 16.70 2.38
N SER A 692 -7.60 16.31 2.20
CA SER A 692 -8.25 16.10 0.91
C SER A 692 -9.59 16.85 0.89
N TYR A 693 -9.79 17.71 -0.10
CA TYR A 693 -11.03 18.43 -0.36
C TYR A 693 -11.20 18.62 -1.86
N PHE A 694 -12.40 18.86 -2.37
CA PHE A 694 -12.59 19.20 -3.79
C PHE A 694 -12.81 20.70 -4.00
N ILE A 695 -12.25 21.22 -5.09
CA ILE A 695 -12.37 22.63 -5.47
C ILE A 695 -13.34 22.79 -6.64
N GLU A 696 -14.12 23.87 -6.64
CA GLU A 696 -14.88 24.26 -7.83
C GLU A 696 -13.92 25.01 -8.79
N PRO A 697 -13.78 24.59 -10.06
CA PRO A 697 -12.76 25.10 -10.96
C PRO A 697 -13.09 26.48 -11.56
N ASN A 698 -12.03 27.17 -11.99
CA ASN A 698 -12.12 28.43 -12.73
C ASN A 698 -10.94 28.52 -13.74
N PRO A 699 -11.04 27.90 -14.93
CA PRO A 699 -9.94 27.87 -15.91
C PRO A 699 -9.64 29.22 -16.59
N GLY A 700 -10.41 30.28 -16.32
CA GLY A 700 -10.29 31.57 -16.98
C GLY A 700 -9.01 32.37 -16.66
N GLN A 701 -7.99 32.24 -17.53
CA GLN A 701 -6.71 32.96 -17.44
C GLN A 701 -6.87 34.48 -17.63
N ARG A 702 -7.03 35.23 -16.54
CA ARG A 702 -7.19 36.72 -16.57
C ARG A 702 -6.27 37.50 -15.61
N GLY A 703 -5.31 36.83 -14.97
CA GLY A 703 -4.28 37.47 -14.15
C GLY A 703 -3.79 36.59 -12.98
N ARG A 704 -2.92 37.13 -12.11
CA ARG A 704 -2.37 36.44 -10.93
C ARG A 704 -3.06 36.75 -9.59
N SER A 705 -4.19 37.46 -9.58
CA SER A 705 -4.89 37.84 -8.35
C SER A 705 -5.86 36.76 -7.85
N ASP A 706 -6.27 36.84 -6.58
CA ASP A 706 -7.29 35.95 -5.96
C ASP A 706 -8.59 35.80 -6.77
N ARG A 707 -8.91 36.73 -7.67
CA ARG A 707 -10.08 36.67 -8.57
C ARG A 707 -9.93 35.67 -9.72
N PHE A 708 -8.71 35.27 -10.03
CA PHE A 708 -8.34 34.44 -11.18
C PHE A 708 -7.58 33.17 -10.77
N ARG A 709 -7.52 32.86 -9.47
CA ARG A 709 -7.16 31.52 -8.98
C ARG A 709 -8.08 30.47 -9.60
N TYR A 710 -7.53 29.29 -9.85
CA TYR A 710 -8.29 28.15 -10.34
C TYR A 710 -9.25 27.60 -9.28
N ALA A 711 -8.77 27.33 -8.08
CA ALA A 711 -9.57 26.83 -6.97
C ALA A 711 -10.52 27.88 -6.37
N SER A 712 -11.74 27.45 -6.05
CA SER A 712 -12.75 28.23 -5.31
C SER A 712 -12.32 28.61 -3.91
N HIS A 713 -11.71 27.67 -3.20
CA HIS A 713 -11.08 27.84 -1.90
C HIS A 713 -9.80 26.99 -1.83
N GLY A 714 -8.85 27.39 -1.01
CA GLY A 714 -7.76 26.51 -0.59
C GLY A 714 -7.93 26.16 0.89
N LEU A 715 -7.67 24.92 1.28
CA LEU A 715 -7.52 24.54 2.69
C LEU A 715 -6.05 24.19 2.95
N ARG A 716 -5.57 24.48 4.16
CA ARG A 716 -4.29 24.00 4.68
C ARG A 716 -4.51 23.30 6.02
N PHE A 717 -3.62 22.36 6.32
CA PHE A 717 -3.48 21.83 7.67
C PHE A 717 -2.25 22.44 8.35
N ALA A 718 -2.23 22.42 9.68
CA ALA A 718 -1.03 22.63 10.47
C ALA A 718 -1.10 21.75 11.72
N VAL A 719 0.05 21.33 12.22
CA VAL A 719 0.17 20.56 13.47
C VAL A 719 0.62 21.48 14.61
N GLN A 720 0.13 21.25 15.83
CA GLN A 720 0.66 21.84 17.06
C GLN A 720 2.17 21.50 17.20
N ARG A 721 2.98 22.44 17.72
CA ARG A 721 4.40 22.16 18.05
C ARG A 721 4.51 21.61 19.49
N PRO A 722 5.51 20.77 19.81
CA PRO A 722 5.64 20.13 21.13
C PRO A 722 5.59 21.05 22.37
N ALA A 723 6.18 22.25 22.28
CA ALA A 723 6.22 23.24 23.35
C ALA A 723 5.16 24.36 23.21
N GLU A 724 4.20 24.22 22.30
CA GLU A 724 3.20 25.23 21.96
C GLU A 724 1.85 24.89 22.59
N THR A 725 1.30 25.77 23.44
CA THR A 725 -0.04 25.58 24.00
C THR A 725 -1.12 25.77 22.93
N VAL A 726 -2.30 25.17 23.10
CA VAL A 726 -3.42 25.30 22.14
C VAL A 726 -3.75 26.78 21.84
N GLY A 727 -3.75 27.64 22.86
CA GLY A 727 -3.94 29.08 22.71
C GLY A 727 -2.77 29.85 22.10
N GLN A 728 -1.57 29.25 21.94
CA GLN A 728 -0.49 29.77 21.09
C GLN A 728 -0.63 29.25 19.66
N PHE A 729 -0.94 27.95 19.50
CA PHE A 729 -1.19 27.30 18.22
C PHE A 729 -2.31 27.99 17.43
N GLN A 730 -3.47 28.18 18.06
CA GLN A 730 -4.58 28.98 17.51
C GLN A 730 -4.10 30.36 17.06
N ARG A 731 -3.31 31.10 17.87
CA ARG A 731 -2.75 32.41 17.49
C ARG A 731 -1.82 32.36 16.27
N ARG A 732 -1.04 31.28 16.10
CA ARG A 732 -0.19 31.06 14.92
C ARG A 732 -1.04 30.84 13.66
N ILE A 733 -2.04 29.95 13.73
CA ILE A 733 -2.90 29.65 12.56
C ILE A 733 -3.78 30.85 12.18
N ASN A 734 -4.31 31.53 13.20
CA ASN A 734 -4.96 32.82 13.07
C ASN A 734 -4.10 33.82 12.26
N ALA A 735 -2.82 34.00 12.60
CA ALA A 735 -1.93 34.88 11.82
C ALA A 735 -1.76 34.40 10.36
N LEU A 736 -1.52 33.10 10.14
CA LEU A 736 -1.38 32.50 8.81
C LEU A 736 -2.60 32.73 7.91
N ALA A 737 -3.82 32.72 8.46
CA ALA A 737 -5.06 32.96 7.73
C ALA A 737 -5.32 34.42 7.32
N ARG A 738 -4.42 35.36 7.67
CA ARG A 738 -4.48 36.79 7.28
C ARG A 738 -3.47 37.19 6.22
N GLU A 739 -2.49 36.36 5.93
CA GLU A 739 -1.38 36.70 5.03
C GLU A 739 -1.54 35.99 3.67
N ASP A 740 -0.98 36.57 2.62
CA ASP A 740 -0.95 35.92 1.29
C ASP A 740 0.09 34.77 1.27
N ASP A 741 -0.02 33.89 0.27
CA ASP A 741 0.67 32.59 0.25
C ASP A 741 2.21 32.66 0.39
N GLU A 742 2.85 33.73 -0.09
CA GLU A 742 4.30 33.94 0.04
C GLU A 742 4.78 34.17 1.49
N ALA A 743 3.88 34.57 2.40
CA ALA A 743 4.20 34.84 3.80
C ALA A 743 4.01 33.61 4.70
N PHE A 744 3.09 32.71 4.31
CA PHE A 744 2.88 31.40 4.94
C PHE A 744 4.20 30.65 5.18
N GLU A 745 5.09 30.65 4.16
CA GLU A 745 6.42 30.04 4.20
C GLU A 745 7.29 30.49 5.38
N ARG A 746 7.18 31.77 5.76
CA ARG A 746 8.04 32.42 6.76
C ARG A 746 7.55 32.18 8.18
N PHE A 747 6.28 31.80 8.32
CA PHE A 747 5.53 31.91 9.58
C PHE A 747 5.15 30.53 10.16
N GLU A 748 4.93 29.48 9.33
CA GLU A 748 4.89 28.10 9.85
C GLU A 748 6.24 27.71 10.47
N GLY A 749 7.34 28.20 9.90
CA GLY A 749 8.71 27.83 10.26
C GLY A 749 9.02 26.41 9.78
N ALA A 750 10.09 26.26 8.99
CA ALA A 750 10.44 24.97 8.39
C ALA A 750 11.05 24.01 9.43
N ASP A 751 10.20 23.39 10.27
CA ASP A 751 10.57 22.23 11.09
C ASP A 751 11.18 21.17 10.15
N PRO A 752 12.50 20.92 10.23
CA PRO A 752 13.23 20.26 9.13
C PRO A 752 12.92 18.77 9.03
N ARG A 753 12.20 18.23 10.01
CA ARG A 753 11.73 16.84 10.09
C ARG A 753 10.55 16.53 9.17
N TRP A 754 9.88 17.55 8.63
CA TRP A 754 8.94 17.35 7.54
C TRP A 754 9.68 17.03 6.24
N LEU A 755 9.17 16.02 5.54
CA LEU A 755 9.71 15.52 4.28
C LEU A 755 9.64 16.59 3.17
N LEU A 756 8.48 17.23 3.02
CA LEU A 756 8.25 18.33 2.07
C LEU A 756 8.28 19.71 2.72
N GLY A 757 7.60 19.86 3.86
CA GLY A 757 7.41 21.13 4.53
C GLY A 757 6.43 22.09 3.83
N PRO A 758 6.18 23.27 4.43
CA PRO A 758 5.18 24.26 3.99
C PRO A 758 5.21 24.59 2.49
N ARG A 759 6.41 24.68 1.90
CA ARG A 759 6.61 25.16 0.52
C ARG A 759 6.13 24.20 -0.55
N LYS A 760 6.32 22.89 -0.33
CA LYS A 760 6.09 21.86 -1.35
C LYS A 760 4.76 21.12 -1.14
N ARG A 761 4.30 20.93 0.11
CA ARG A 761 3.11 20.09 0.38
C ARG A 761 1.77 20.68 -0.07
N PHE A 762 1.66 22.00 -0.25
CA PHE A 762 0.38 22.70 -0.48
C PHE A 762 0.17 23.06 -1.96
N ARG A 763 0.01 22.04 -2.83
CA ARG A 763 -0.18 22.19 -4.27
C ARG A 763 -1.34 21.30 -4.75
N GLY A 764 -2.38 21.90 -5.33
CA GLY A 764 -3.61 21.18 -5.71
C GLY A 764 -4.69 21.23 -4.63
N SER A 765 -5.50 20.16 -4.56
CA SER A 765 -6.57 19.98 -3.55
C SER A 765 -6.34 18.79 -2.60
N LEU A 766 -5.22 18.09 -2.77
CA LEU A 766 -4.80 16.92 -1.99
C LEU A 766 -3.38 17.18 -1.45
N HIS A 767 -3.28 17.38 -0.14
CA HIS A 767 -2.03 17.77 0.53
C HIS A 767 -1.57 16.66 1.47
N HIS A 768 -0.39 16.08 1.22
CA HIS A 768 0.19 15.02 2.05
C HIS A 768 1.60 15.41 2.49
N ASP A 769 1.98 15.08 3.73
CA ASP A 769 3.37 15.16 4.19
C ASP A 769 3.64 14.18 5.35
N ARG A 770 4.92 13.90 5.59
CA ARG A 770 5.42 12.95 6.61
C ARG A 770 6.40 13.68 7.54
N LEU A 771 6.27 13.46 8.84
CA LEU A 771 7.08 14.04 9.90
C LEU A 771 7.70 12.92 10.74
N THR A 772 9.04 12.85 10.80
CA THR A 772 9.74 11.94 11.72
C THR A 772 10.13 12.69 13.00
N CYS A 773 9.70 12.23 14.17
CA CYS A 773 10.11 12.79 15.46
C CYS A 773 9.97 11.77 16.58
N SER A 774 10.60 11.99 17.75
CA SER A 774 10.50 11.04 18.86
C SER A 774 9.08 10.97 19.42
N ALA A 775 8.67 9.78 19.86
CA ALA A 775 7.30 9.54 20.32
C ALA A 775 6.84 10.46 21.49
N PRO A 776 7.69 10.89 22.44
CA PRO A 776 7.35 11.91 23.44
C PRO A 776 7.08 13.30 22.85
N GLU A 777 7.75 13.70 21.76
CA GLU A 777 7.37 14.91 21.02
C GLU A 777 6.00 14.73 20.37
N LEU A 778 5.74 13.60 19.71
CA LEU A 778 4.45 13.31 19.08
C LEU A 778 3.30 13.31 20.10
N ALA A 779 3.52 12.73 21.30
CA ALA A 779 2.57 12.73 22.42
C ALA A 779 2.22 14.13 22.98
N SER A 780 2.92 15.18 22.53
CA SER A 780 2.62 16.59 22.83
C SER A 780 2.06 17.39 21.63
N ARG A 781 2.00 16.79 20.43
CA ARG A 781 1.35 17.35 19.24
C ARG A 781 -0.15 17.01 19.24
N GLU A 782 -0.86 17.56 20.22
CA GLU A 782 -2.24 17.14 20.57
C GLU A 782 -3.32 17.56 19.55
N HIS A 783 -3.05 18.53 18.68
CA HIS A 783 -4.05 19.06 17.75
C HIS A 783 -3.51 19.29 16.33
N ILE A 784 -4.41 19.11 15.36
CA ILE A 784 -4.27 19.60 13.98
C ILE A 784 -5.36 20.64 13.71
N ALA A 785 -4.99 21.73 13.06
CA ALA A 785 -5.93 22.75 12.61
C ALA A 785 -6.09 22.68 11.09
N VAL A 786 -7.33 22.64 10.60
CA VAL A 786 -7.68 22.81 9.18
C VAL A 786 -8.30 24.20 9.01
N PHE A 787 -7.78 24.98 8.06
CA PHE A 787 -8.13 26.39 7.89
C PHE A 787 -8.08 26.83 6.43
N PRO A 788 -8.90 27.82 6.05
CA PRO A 788 -9.00 28.32 4.69
C PRO A 788 -7.92 29.37 4.34
N VAL A 789 -7.47 29.34 3.10
CA VAL A 789 -6.53 30.28 2.46
C VAL A 789 -7.09 30.75 1.11
N GLY A 790 -6.42 31.62 0.36
CA GLY A 790 -7.02 32.36 -0.78
C GLY A 790 -7.64 31.49 -1.90
N GLY A 791 -8.77 31.96 -2.47
CA GLY A 791 -9.56 31.27 -3.50
C GLY A 791 -10.61 32.20 -4.13
N TRP A 792 -11.25 31.79 -5.24
CA TRP A 792 -12.16 32.68 -5.97
C TRP A 792 -13.52 32.95 -5.28
N TRP A 793 -13.99 32.10 -4.33
CA TRP A 793 -15.17 32.40 -3.50
C TRP A 793 -14.99 33.70 -2.70
N LYS A 794 -13.82 33.90 -2.09
CA LYS A 794 -13.44 35.09 -1.31
C LYS A 794 -13.50 36.39 -2.14
N SER A 795 -13.21 36.31 -3.43
CA SER A 795 -12.89 37.47 -4.29
C SER A 795 -13.94 37.78 -5.35
N ARG A 796 -14.89 36.88 -5.60
CA ARG A 796 -16.01 37.06 -6.55
C ARG A 796 -17.34 37.26 -5.83
N GLU A 797 -17.47 38.34 -5.06
CA GLU A 797 -18.66 38.60 -4.21
C GLU A 797 -20.00 38.46 -4.96
N ALA A 798 -20.03 38.84 -6.24
CA ALA A 798 -21.21 38.80 -7.10
C ALA A 798 -21.74 37.38 -7.39
N LEU A 799 -20.95 36.33 -7.14
CA LEU A 799 -21.38 34.93 -7.23
C LEU A 799 -21.97 34.40 -5.91
N GLN A 800 -21.92 35.17 -4.82
CA GLN A 800 -22.45 34.86 -3.49
C GLN A 800 -21.98 33.54 -2.83
N ARG A 801 -21.07 32.78 -3.48
CA ARG A 801 -20.45 31.54 -2.96
C ARG A 801 -19.61 31.72 -1.67
N PHE A 802 -19.39 32.95 -1.20
CA PHE A 802 -18.62 33.22 0.03
C PHE A 802 -19.32 32.82 1.33
N GLU A 803 -20.57 32.34 1.27
CA GLU A 803 -21.33 31.80 2.41
C GLU A 803 -21.51 30.26 2.32
N ARG A 804 -20.83 29.60 1.38
CA ARG A 804 -20.82 28.13 1.23
C ARG A 804 -19.94 27.44 2.27
N THR A 805 -20.35 26.25 2.71
CA THR A 805 -19.47 25.26 3.34
C THR A 805 -18.63 24.53 2.29
N ALA A 806 -17.54 23.91 2.73
CA ALA A 806 -16.73 22.99 1.96
C ALA A 806 -16.46 21.73 2.80
N ARG A 807 -16.64 20.55 2.17
CA ARG A 807 -16.24 19.25 2.73
C ARG A 807 -14.73 19.08 2.67
N TYR A 808 -14.19 18.39 3.66
CA TYR A 808 -12.84 17.87 3.62
C TYR A 808 -12.72 16.58 4.44
N SER A 809 -11.76 15.77 4.03
CA SER A 809 -11.23 14.65 4.80
C SER A 809 -9.85 14.98 5.33
N LEU A 810 -9.64 14.72 6.62
CA LEU A 810 -8.34 14.74 7.26
C LEU A 810 -8.01 13.33 7.74
N VAL A 811 -7.00 12.70 7.12
CA VAL A 811 -6.48 11.39 7.50
C VAL A 811 -5.12 11.58 8.18
N VAL A 812 -4.95 11.00 9.37
CA VAL A 812 -3.76 11.16 10.22
C VAL A 812 -3.35 9.81 10.75
N SER A 813 -2.11 9.38 10.51
CA SER A 813 -1.59 8.15 11.13
C SER A 813 -0.30 8.35 11.90
N ILE A 814 -0.12 7.49 12.90
CA ILE A 814 1.17 7.23 13.55
C ILE A 814 1.66 5.90 13.01
N HIS A 815 2.91 5.83 12.55
CA HIS A 815 3.60 4.58 12.25
C HIS A 815 4.87 4.47 13.12
N ALA A 816 4.94 3.39 13.90
CA ALA A 816 6.01 3.11 14.85
C ALA A 816 6.51 1.66 14.68
N PRO A 817 7.24 1.33 13.60
CA PRO A 817 7.62 -0.07 13.32
C PRO A 817 8.61 -0.66 14.34
N GLN A 818 9.23 0.16 15.19
CA GLN A 818 10.04 -0.26 16.35
C GLN A 818 9.22 -0.38 17.65
N LEU A 819 7.88 -0.41 17.57
CA LEU A 819 7.01 -0.53 18.74
C LEU A 819 7.12 -1.93 19.37
N PRO A 820 7.48 -2.05 20.67
CA PRO A 820 7.47 -3.32 21.38
C PRO A 820 6.09 -4.01 21.30
N THR A 821 6.06 -5.34 21.30
CA THR A 821 4.81 -6.09 21.05
C THR A 821 3.83 -5.99 22.22
N GLU A 822 4.32 -5.77 23.44
CA GLU A 822 3.52 -5.46 24.62
C GLU A 822 2.88 -4.07 24.62
N VAL A 823 3.22 -3.20 23.66
CA VAL A 823 2.62 -1.88 23.50
C VAL A 823 1.64 -1.90 22.33
N ASP A 824 0.44 -1.37 22.57
CA ASP A 824 -0.63 -1.26 21.57
C ASP A 824 -1.15 0.18 21.54
N LEU A 825 -0.79 0.92 20.48
CA LEU A 825 -1.20 2.32 20.32
C LEU A 825 -2.70 2.43 20.02
N TYR A 826 -3.27 1.44 19.32
CA TYR A 826 -4.67 1.39 18.94
C TYR A 826 -5.58 1.27 20.17
N VAL A 827 -5.30 0.35 21.10
CA VAL A 827 -6.07 0.19 22.34
C VAL A 827 -6.02 1.46 23.20
N GLY A 828 -4.88 2.15 23.23
CA GLY A 828 -4.76 3.43 23.92
C GLY A 828 -5.60 4.55 23.30
N VAL A 829 -5.78 4.55 21.97
CA VAL A 829 -6.72 5.44 21.25
C VAL A 829 -8.17 5.04 21.52
N GLU A 830 -8.49 3.74 21.46
CA GLU A 830 -9.83 3.21 21.69
C GLU A 830 -10.37 3.63 23.06
N GLN A 831 -9.56 3.45 24.11
CA GLN A 831 -9.90 3.89 25.47
C GLN A 831 -10.09 5.41 25.55
N ALA A 832 -9.26 6.19 24.88
CA ALA A 832 -9.37 7.65 24.83
C ALA A 832 -10.61 8.14 24.07
N LEU A 833 -11.10 7.39 23.08
CA LEU A 833 -12.37 7.63 22.39
C LEU A 833 -13.56 7.24 23.27
N GLN A 834 -13.55 6.04 23.87
CA GLN A 834 -14.63 5.55 24.75
C GLN A 834 -14.89 6.50 25.93
N VAL A 835 -13.83 7.01 26.58
CA VAL A 835 -13.93 7.96 27.71
C VAL A 835 -14.48 9.33 27.30
N ALA A 836 -14.46 9.67 26.00
CA ALA A 836 -14.96 10.95 25.48
C ALA A 836 -16.42 10.90 25.01
N VAL A 837 -17.03 9.72 24.89
CA VAL A 837 -18.47 9.58 24.62
C VAL A 837 -19.23 9.70 25.96
N PRO A 838 -20.13 10.68 26.12
CA PRO A 838 -20.93 10.77 27.34
C PRO A 838 -21.88 9.57 27.43
N ILE A 839 -21.88 8.87 28.56
CA ILE A 839 -22.84 7.81 28.84
C ILE A 839 -24.24 8.46 28.92
N GLU A 840 -25.13 8.12 27.98
CA GLU A 840 -26.55 8.43 28.13
C GLU A 840 -27.12 7.64 29.30
N ILE A 841 -27.36 8.33 30.42
CA ILE A 841 -28.09 7.77 31.56
C ILE A 841 -29.58 7.90 31.22
N PRO A 842 -30.32 6.79 31.01
CA PRO A 842 -31.77 6.86 30.81
C PRO A 842 -32.46 7.41 32.06
N VAL A 843 -33.45 8.29 31.85
CA VAL A 843 -34.22 9.01 32.89
C VAL A 843 -35.63 8.44 33.00
#